data_AF-A0A849AWZ9-F1
#
_entry.id   AF-A0A849AWZ9-F1
#
_cell.length_a   1.000
_cell.length_b   1.000
_cell.length_c   1.000
_cell.angle_alpha   90.00
_cell.angle_beta   90.00
_cell.angle_gamma   90.00
#
_symmetry.space_group_name_H-M   'P 1'
#
loop_
_entity.id
_entity.type
_entity.pdbx_description
1 polymer ?
#
loop_
_entity_poly.entity_id
_entity_poly.type
_entity_poly.pdbx_seq_one_letter_code
_entity_poly.pdbx_strand_id
1 'polypeptide(L)'
;MADAADRALGARHARGHAVTATDPPAPTVPTGPPVPAPAPHLPALDGIRGVLVIFLLTYHFGVSALHGAWLTLNVFFVLSGFLIVRLLVAERVTTGKLRFGAFYARRARRLFPALGALLLTVLVWGFLFASDAQRAPLRWDVLATMGYFMNWRLIAQSNQYFVQFTEPSLLQHTWSLSVEEQFYVVVPLLVLGLTAWLKNRRALVAVFLGLAVVSAVWMAYVGVGTDVARSHTYYGTDTRAQSLLLGAALGAWLAPRAAGDRAPLPRPGAQTVQYVGWAALAISVIGFVVADPQTELMTRGGMFALSIAMVAWVWAVADDRIGALQRVLAVPPLAALGRISYGCYLWHWPIGLWLAQAMPDQGAVVRVVLGFALTIGIAVLSYQRLELPVRREGLRAIAGKLLTARSVAVACVVALALGAVGVSVGAKASAAAPPPPDAPVRVVPLVSGQPAYSKPEKPYTVALYGDSVPYLLTQNFPKKQFAGVSARSVAVPGCDLLDQPYINPINDGSSPNPADCRDGKKKLEQRLRASDADVLVIFPSVLIGFRHTIDGARRWWGDPAFEAAIGAALDRVRSAGERAGMRVVIANQSCRDDSSIPAANELLTALREKDPKVLAELKSADRIDAYLASWAGRRNVPVADVRSAVCAGGRPRTLPGMPVYGDGIHFSEQITPSVWAWLLTSVLHIGKGGS
;
A
#
# COMPACT_ATOMS: atom_id res chain seq x y z
N MET A 1 -55.45 -63.04 -9.04
CA MET A 1 -55.36 -61.71 -9.67
C MET A 1 -54.09 -61.69 -10.49
N ALA A 2 -54.27 -61.35 -11.77
CA ALA A 2 -53.45 -61.66 -12.94
C ALA A 2 -51.92 -61.64 -12.77
N ASP A 3 -51.34 -62.80 -13.03
CA ASP A 3 -50.00 -63.03 -13.55
C ASP A 3 -50.21 -63.88 -14.82
N ALA A 4 -49.85 -63.36 -16.00
CA ALA A 4 -49.77 -64.09 -17.28
C ALA A 4 -49.39 -63.15 -18.44
N ALA A 5 -48.40 -63.57 -19.21
CA ALA A 5 -48.54 -63.92 -20.64
C ALA A 5 -47.36 -63.44 -21.50
N ASP A 6 -46.53 -64.42 -21.79
CA ASP A 6 -45.66 -64.52 -22.96
C ASP A 6 -46.50 -64.79 -24.23
N ARG A 7 -46.11 -64.23 -25.40
CA ARG A 7 -46.24 -64.77 -26.79
C ARG A 7 -46.28 -63.69 -27.88
N ALA A 8 -45.21 -63.67 -28.67
CA ALA A 8 -45.14 -63.95 -30.12
C ALA A 8 -46.00 -63.18 -31.17
N LEU A 9 -45.34 -63.04 -32.34
CA LEU A 9 -45.83 -62.87 -33.73
C LEU A 9 -45.84 -61.46 -34.35
N GLY A 10 -45.06 -61.33 -35.43
CA GLY A 10 -45.16 -60.23 -36.39
C GLY A 10 -44.01 -60.18 -37.40
N ALA A 11 -43.92 -61.16 -38.30
CA ALA A 11 -43.06 -61.11 -39.48
C ALA A 11 -43.89 -60.87 -40.75
N ARG A 12 -43.24 -60.26 -41.77
CA ARG A 12 -43.67 -59.92 -43.17
C ARG A 12 -44.14 -58.46 -43.30
N HIS A 13 -43.66 -57.61 -44.21
CA HIS A 13 -43.18 -57.76 -45.59
C HIS A 13 -42.31 -56.56 -46.03
N ALA A 14 -41.29 -56.79 -46.87
CA ALA A 14 -40.96 -56.04 -48.11
C ALA A 14 -39.56 -56.47 -48.62
N ARG A 15 -39.48 -57.39 -49.59
CA ARG A 15 -39.14 -57.13 -51.01
C ARG A 15 -37.89 -56.25 -51.18
N GLY A 16 -36.79 -56.89 -51.57
CA GLY A 16 -35.52 -56.22 -51.88
C GLY A 16 -35.45 -55.65 -53.28
N HIS A 17 -34.41 -54.85 -53.52
CA HIS A 17 -33.80 -54.62 -54.84
C HIS A 17 -32.33 -54.17 -54.66
N ALA A 18 -31.48 -54.86 -55.44
CA ALA A 18 -30.26 -54.43 -56.11
C ALA A 18 -29.11 -53.74 -55.33
N VAL A 19 -27.97 -54.41 -55.44
CA VAL A 19 -26.60 -53.99 -55.16
C VAL A 19 -26.19 -52.78 -56.03
N THR A 20 -25.62 -51.76 -55.39
CA THR A 20 -24.73 -50.78 -56.04
C THR A 20 -23.44 -50.61 -55.22
N ALA A 21 -22.39 -50.26 -55.94
CA ALA A 21 -20.99 -50.45 -55.62
C ALA A 21 -20.44 -49.63 -54.43
N THR A 22 -19.34 -50.16 -53.92
CA THR A 22 -18.40 -49.68 -52.90
C THR A 22 -18.00 -48.20 -52.96
N ASP A 23 -18.22 -47.47 -51.87
CA ASP A 23 -17.40 -46.32 -51.48
C ASP A 23 -16.24 -46.78 -50.58
N PRO A 24 -15.00 -46.30 -50.77
CA PRO A 24 -13.88 -46.66 -49.93
C PRO A 24 -14.02 -46.04 -48.52
N PRO A 25 -13.58 -46.74 -47.45
CA PRO A 25 -13.66 -46.20 -46.09
C PRO A 25 -12.81 -44.92 -45.97
N ALA A 26 -13.42 -43.86 -45.44
CA ALA A 26 -12.74 -42.61 -45.16
C ALA A 26 -11.51 -42.85 -44.26
N PRO A 27 -10.38 -42.17 -44.51
CA PRO A 27 -9.17 -42.33 -43.71
C PRO A 27 -9.46 -41.98 -42.26
N THR A 28 -9.23 -42.93 -41.36
CA THR A 28 -9.25 -42.73 -39.91
C THR A 28 -8.18 -41.71 -39.55
N VAL A 29 -8.60 -40.46 -39.33
CA VAL A 29 -7.74 -39.42 -38.78
C VAL A 29 -7.21 -39.93 -37.43
N PRO A 30 -5.88 -40.01 -37.22
CA PRO A 30 -5.34 -40.40 -35.93
C PRO A 30 -5.85 -39.41 -34.89
N THR A 31 -6.75 -39.85 -34.02
CA THR A 31 -7.16 -39.06 -32.85
C THR A 31 -5.91 -38.88 -32.01
N GLY A 32 -5.37 -37.66 -31.99
CA GLY A 32 -4.28 -37.29 -31.10
C GLY A 32 -4.62 -37.66 -29.65
N PRO A 33 -3.59 -37.81 -28.78
CA PRO A 33 -3.80 -38.24 -27.41
C PRO A 33 -4.88 -37.38 -26.73
N PRO A 34 -5.83 -38.00 -26.00
CA PRO A 34 -6.95 -37.29 -25.39
C PRO A 34 -6.42 -36.14 -24.53
N VAL A 35 -6.93 -34.93 -24.79
CA VAL A 35 -6.60 -33.76 -23.99
C VAL A 35 -7.03 -34.07 -22.55
N PRO A 36 -6.12 -34.04 -21.56
CA PRO A 36 -6.48 -34.35 -20.18
C PRO A 36 -7.58 -33.38 -19.73
N ALA A 37 -8.63 -33.94 -19.12
CA ALA A 37 -9.75 -33.17 -18.61
C ALA A 37 -9.24 -32.06 -17.66
N PRO A 38 -9.78 -30.82 -17.75
CA PRO A 38 -9.37 -29.75 -16.85
C PRO A 38 -9.64 -30.17 -15.41
N ALA A 39 -8.67 -29.90 -14.53
CA ALA A 39 -8.81 -30.20 -13.11
C ALA A 39 -10.10 -29.56 -12.53
N PRO A 40 -10.83 -30.25 -11.63
CA PRO A 40 -12.08 -29.73 -11.08
C PRO A 40 -11.86 -28.36 -10.43
N HIS A 41 -12.72 -27.40 -10.77
CA HIS A 41 -12.74 -26.09 -10.12
C HIS A 41 -13.15 -26.25 -8.65
N LEU A 42 -12.43 -25.58 -7.74
CA LEU A 42 -12.65 -25.63 -6.28
C LEU A 42 -13.27 -24.31 -5.81
N PRO A 43 -14.61 -24.21 -5.64
CA PRO A 43 -15.28 -22.97 -5.27
C PRO A 43 -14.79 -22.40 -3.93
N ALA A 44 -14.38 -23.26 -3.00
CA ALA A 44 -13.87 -22.84 -1.70
C ALA A 44 -12.58 -22.00 -1.78
N LEU A 45 -11.73 -22.19 -2.81
CA LEU A 45 -10.55 -21.34 -3.04
C LEU A 45 -10.94 -19.93 -3.51
N ASP A 46 -12.03 -19.81 -4.28
CA ASP A 46 -12.62 -18.50 -4.56
C ASP A 46 -13.28 -17.93 -3.30
N GLY A 47 -13.87 -18.79 -2.46
CA GLY A 47 -14.34 -18.44 -1.13
C GLY A 47 -13.31 -17.69 -0.28
N ILE A 48 -12.08 -18.22 -0.19
CA ILE A 48 -10.95 -17.55 0.48
C ILE A 48 -10.77 -16.14 -0.10
N ARG A 49 -10.67 -16.01 -1.43
CA ARG A 49 -10.50 -14.70 -2.08
C ARG A 49 -11.65 -13.74 -1.77
N GLY A 50 -12.88 -14.25 -1.70
CA GLY A 50 -14.06 -13.48 -1.31
C GLY A 50 -13.92 -12.90 0.09
N VAL A 51 -13.49 -13.71 1.07
CA VAL A 51 -13.21 -13.24 2.44
C VAL A 51 -12.16 -12.15 2.44
N LEU A 52 -11.04 -12.37 1.74
CA LEU A 52 -9.93 -11.41 1.70
C LEU A 52 -10.36 -10.06 1.11
N VAL A 53 -11.14 -10.06 0.03
CA VAL A 53 -11.66 -8.82 -0.58
C VAL A 53 -12.57 -8.06 0.39
N ILE A 54 -13.41 -8.76 1.17
CA ILE A 54 -14.28 -8.09 2.15
C ILE A 54 -13.43 -7.33 3.18
N PHE A 55 -12.46 -7.99 3.82
CA PHE A 55 -11.58 -7.33 4.79
C PHE A 55 -10.77 -6.19 4.17
N LEU A 56 -10.22 -6.41 2.96
CA LEU A 56 -9.44 -5.41 2.24
C LEU A 56 -10.26 -4.14 1.95
N LEU A 57 -11.46 -4.28 1.37
CA LEU A 57 -12.33 -3.14 1.03
C LEU A 57 -12.80 -2.43 2.29
N THR A 58 -13.17 -3.18 3.33
CA THR A 58 -13.69 -2.61 4.59
C THR A 58 -12.65 -1.70 5.25
N TYR A 59 -11.38 -2.14 5.29
CA TYR A 59 -10.27 -1.31 5.77
C TYR A 59 -10.09 -0.04 4.92
N HIS A 60 -9.98 -0.17 3.60
CA HIS A 60 -9.72 0.97 2.72
C HIS A 60 -10.88 1.97 2.60
N PHE A 61 -12.10 1.59 2.96
CA PHE A 61 -13.24 2.52 3.00
C PHE A 61 -13.48 3.16 4.38
N GLY A 62 -12.56 2.98 5.33
CA GLY A 62 -12.49 3.80 6.54
C GLY A 62 -12.74 3.07 7.86
N VAL A 63 -12.74 1.73 7.88
CA VAL A 63 -12.82 0.96 9.14
C VAL A 63 -11.42 0.73 9.71
N SER A 64 -10.99 1.62 10.59
CA SER A 64 -9.64 1.62 11.19
C SER A 64 -9.38 0.41 12.10
N ALA A 65 -10.41 -0.22 12.67
CA ALA A 65 -10.28 -1.44 13.48
C ALA A 65 -9.68 -2.64 12.72
N LEU A 66 -9.65 -2.57 11.38
CA LEU A 66 -9.03 -3.59 10.51
C LEU A 66 -7.64 -3.18 10.04
N HIS A 67 -6.85 -2.51 10.88
CA HIS A 67 -5.52 -2.00 10.51
C HIS A 67 -4.53 -3.11 10.09
N GLY A 68 -4.79 -4.37 10.45
CA GLY A 68 -4.02 -5.53 10.00
C GLY A 68 -4.47 -6.11 8.64
N ALA A 69 -5.50 -5.56 7.99
CA ALA A 69 -6.04 -6.08 6.73
C ALA A 69 -5.02 -6.08 5.57
N TRP A 70 -3.88 -5.39 5.70
CA TRP A 70 -2.76 -5.50 4.78
C TRP A 70 -2.22 -6.94 4.64
N LEU A 71 -2.41 -7.79 5.66
CA LEU A 71 -2.08 -9.22 5.62
C LEU A 71 -2.93 -10.02 4.62
N THR A 72 -4.06 -9.49 4.16
CA THR A 72 -4.86 -10.15 3.12
C THR A 72 -4.04 -10.39 1.86
N LEU A 73 -3.11 -9.48 1.53
CA LEU A 73 -2.18 -9.60 0.41
C LEU A 73 -1.24 -10.81 0.57
N ASN A 74 -0.82 -11.15 1.79
CA ASN A 74 -0.01 -12.34 2.03
C ASN A 74 -0.78 -13.62 1.71
N VAL A 75 -2.08 -13.68 2.02
CA VAL A 75 -2.92 -14.83 1.67
C VAL A 75 -3.08 -14.93 0.14
N PHE A 76 -3.26 -13.80 -0.54
CA PHE A 76 -3.24 -13.77 -2.01
C PHE A 76 -1.90 -14.28 -2.56
N PHE A 77 -0.76 -13.84 -2.02
CA PHE A 77 0.56 -14.33 -2.40
C PHE A 77 0.71 -15.85 -2.19
N VAL A 78 0.27 -16.39 -1.05
CA VAL A 78 0.27 -17.84 -0.81
C VAL A 78 -0.59 -18.57 -1.85
N LEU A 79 -1.81 -18.08 -2.12
CA LEU A 79 -2.71 -18.67 -3.14
C LEU A 79 -2.07 -18.63 -4.54
N SER A 80 -1.44 -17.51 -4.88
CA SER A 80 -0.77 -17.25 -6.14
C SER A 80 0.39 -18.22 -6.38
N GLY A 81 1.27 -18.39 -5.40
CA GLY A 81 2.34 -19.38 -5.43
C GLY A 81 1.81 -20.82 -5.54
N PHE A 82 0.82 -21.16 -4.71
CA PHE A 82 0.19 -22.48 -4.68
C PHE A 82 -0.40 -22.87 -6.04
N LEU A 83 -1.25 -22.02 -6.61
CA LEU A 83 -1.98 -22.32 -7.84
C LEU A 83 -1.04 -22.42 -9.04
N ILE A 84 -0.09 -21.49 -9.17
CA ILE A 84 0.78 -21.44 -10.34
C ILE A 84 1.79 -22.58 -10.33
N VAL A 85 2.44 -22.86 -9.19
CA VAL A 85 3.40 -23.97 -9.12
C VAL A 85 2.69 -25.32 -9.23
N ARG A 86 1.51 -25.49 -8.62
CA ARG A 86 0.71 -26.71 -8.80
C ARG A 86 0.37 -26.93 -10.28
N LEU A 87 -0.03 -25.88 -11.00
CA LEU A 87 -0.35 -25.94 -12.42
C LEU A 87 0.88 -26.29 -13.28
N LEU A 88 2.01 -25.63 -13.06
CA LEU A 88 3.24 -25.86 -13.81
C LEU A 88 3.78 -27.28 -13.59
N VAL A 89 3.84 -27.73 -12.33
CA VAL A 89 4.28 -29.08 -12.01
C VAL A 89 3.31 -30.12 -12.59
N ALA A 90 2.00 -29.88 -12.52
CA ALA A 90 1.00 -30.75 -13.16
C ALA A 90 1.21 -30.86 -14.67
N GLU A 91 1.41 -29.73 -15.38
CA GLU A 91 1.66 -29.71 -16.82
C GLU A 91 2.95 -30.46 -17.17
N ARG A 92 4.02 -30.25 -16.39
CA ARG A 92 5.30 -30.93 -16.58
C ARG A 92 5.19 -32.44 -16.38
N VAL A 93 4.47 -32.88 -15.35
CA VAL A 93 4.27 -34.30 -15.04
C VAL A 93 3.39 -34.98 -16.09
N THR A 94 2.34 -34.32 -16.56
CA THR A 94 1.37 -34.92 -17.49
C THR A 94 1.81 -34.89 -18.95
N THR A 95 2.53 -33.84 -19.37
CA THR A 95 2.89 -33.62 -20.79
C THR A 95 4.40 -33.71 -21.06
N GLY A 96 5.23 -33.76 -20.03
CA GLY A 96 6.69 -33.69 -20.14
C GLY A 96 7.23 -32.31 -20.56
N LYS A 97 6.38 -31.35 -20.93
CA LYS A 97 6.76 -30.03 -21.46
C LYS A 97 6.11 -28.91 -20.64
N LEU A 98 6.66 -27.70 -20.74
CA LEU A 98 6.06 -26.48 -20.19
C LEU A 98 5.81 -25.51 -21.34
N ARG A 99 4.55 -25.15 -21.59
CA ARG A 99 4.16 -24.27 -22.70
C ARG A 99 4.09 -22.82 -22.24
N PHE A 100 5.25 -22.17 -22.09
CA PHE A 100 5.38 -20.79 -21.63
C PHE A 100 4.47 -19.80 -22.37
N GLY A 101 4.47 -19.82 -23.71
CA GLY A 101 3.62 -18.92 -24.50
C GLY A 101 2.13 -19.09 -24.20
N ALA A 102 1.67 -20.33 -24.02
CA ALA A 102 0.27 -20.60 -23.67
C ALA A 102 -0.05 -20.18 -22.22
N PHE A 103 0.90 -20.34 -21.30
CA PHE A 103 0.80 -19.88 -19.92
C PHE A 103 0.64 -18.35 -19.85
N TYR A 104 1.56 -17.60 -20.46
CA TYR A 104 1.52 -16.13 -20.46
C TYR A 104 0.32 -15.60 -21.25
N ALA A 105 -0.08 -16.23 -22.36
CA ALA A 105 -1.26 -15.82 -23.12
C ALA A 105 -2.56 -15.96 -22.31
N ARG A 106 -2.75 -17.08 -21.58
CA ARG A 106 -3.92 -17.26 -20.70
C ARG A 106 -3.93 -16.22 -19.59
N ARG A 107 -2.77 -15.94 -19.00
CA ARG A 107 -2.64 -14.95 -17.94
C ARG A 107 -2.88 -13.53 -18.44
N ALA A 108 -2.35 -13.19 -19.61
CA ALA A 108 -2.56 -11.89 -20.22
C ALA A 108 -4.04 -11.63 -20.51
N ARG A 109 -4.75 -12.61 -21.11
CA ARG A 109 -6.22 -12.52 -21.33
C ARG A 109 -7.03 -12.43 -20.04
N ARG A 110 -6.47 -12.90 -18.92
CA ARG A 110 -7.11 -12.84 -17.60
C ARG A 110 -6.95 -11.47 -16.93
N LEU A 111 -5.78 -10.83 -17.06
CA LEU A 111 -5.41 -9.65 -16.26
C LEU A 111 -5.49 -8.33 -17.01
N PHE A 112 -4.98 -8.29 -18.25
CA PHE A 112 -4.88 -7.04 -19.01
C PHE A 112 -6.21 -6.36 -19.29
N PRO A 113 -7.34 -7.04 -19.52
CA PRO A 113 -8.59 -6.34 -19.85
C PRO A 113 -9.04 -5.38 -18.74
N ALA A 114 -9.11 -5.86 -17.49
CA ALA A 114 -9.52 -5.01 -16.38
C ALA A 114 -8.44 -3.99 -16.00
N LEU A 115 -7.15 -4.35 -16.08
CA LEU A 115 -6.05 -3.41 -15.85
C LEU A 115 -6.06 -2.28 -16.86
N GLY A 116 -6.25 -2.59 -18.14
CA GLY A 116 -6.35 -1.61 -19.22
C GLY A 116 -7.54 -0.66 -19.04
N ALA A 117 -8.69 -1.17 -18.60
CA ALA A 117 -9.85 -0.34 -18.28
C ALA A 117 -9.59 0.62 -17.11
N LEU A 118 -8.89 0.15 -16.06
CA LEU A 118 -8.44 0.99 -14.96
C LEU A 118 -7.47 2.07 -15.46
N LEU A 119 -6.40 1.68 -16.17
CA LEU A 119 -5.38 2.61 -16.66
C LEU A 119 -5.98 3.66 -17.60
N LEU A 120 -6.89 3.27 -18.49
CA LEU A 120 -7.59 4.20 -19.36
C LEU A 120 -8.42 5.20 -18.54
N THR A 121 -9.18 4.73 -17.56
CA THR A 121 -9.97 5.61 -16.68
C THR A 121 -9.09 6.57 -15.89
N VAL A 122 -7.97 6.08 -15.33
CA VAL A 122 -7.01 6.91 -14.59
C VAL A 122 -6.33 7.93 -15.51
N LEU A 123 -5.99 7.57 -16.75
CA LEU A 123 -5.44 8.50 -17.75
C LEU A 123 -6.46 9.57 -18.16
N VAL A 124 -7.70 9.18 -18.45
CA VAL A 124 -8.77 10.12 -18.80
C VAL A 124 -9.06 11.05 -17.62
N TRP A 125 -9.11 10.52 -16.39
CA TRP A 125 -9.24 11.34 -15.19
C TRP A 125 -8.06 12.30 -15.04
N GLY A 126 -6.84 11.79 -15.25
CA GLY A 126 -5.59 12.55 -15.23
C GLY A 126 -5.58 13.72 -16.20
N PHE A 127 -6.11 13.49 -17.39
CA PHE A 127 -6.19 14.51 -18.45
C PHE A 127 -7.27 15.56 -18.16
N LEU A 128 -8.45 15.13 -17.71
CA LEU A 128 -9.61 16.01 -17.55
C LEU A 128 -9.62 16.76 -16.21
N PHE A 129 -9.15 16.15 -15.13
CA PHE A 129 -9.39 16.62 -13.76
C PHE A 129 -8.13 16.77 -12.91
N ALA A 130 -7.08 15.98 -13.16
CA ALA A 130 -5.89 16.05 -12.31
C ALA A 130 -5.17 17.39 -12.46
N SER A 131 -4.73 17.95 -11.33
CA SER A 131 -3.80 19.08 -11.27
C SER A 131 -2.44 18.72 -11.85
N ASP A 132 -1.60 19.71 -12.14
CA ASP A 132 -0.29 19.47 -12.76
C ASP A 132 0.65 18.60 -11.90
N ALA A 133 0.67 18.73 -10.55
CA ALA A 133 1.45 17.79 -9.72
C ALA A 133 0.83 16.42 -9.60
N GLN A 134 -0.48 16.26 -9.73
CA GLN A 134 -1.05 14.92 -9.81
C GLN A 134 -0.73 14.28 -11.16
N ARG A 135 -0.72 15.07 -12.25
CA ARG A 135 -0.46 14.61 -13.62
C ARG A 135 1.02 14.30 -13.89
N ALA A 136 1.93 15.06 -13.28
CA ALA A 136 3.38 14.91 -13.44
C ALA A 136 3.93 13.50 -13.10
N PRO A 137 3.62 12.88 -11.94
CA PRO A 137 4.00 11.51 -11.62
C PRO A 137 3.12 10.48 -12.34
N LEU A 138 1.88 10.82 -12.71
CA LEU A 138 0.90 9.89 -13.25
C LEU A 138 1.41 9.12 -14.47
N ARG A 139 2.12 9.79 -15.39
CA ARG A 139 2.71 9.14 -16.58
C ARG A 139 3.64 7.99 -16.19
N TRP A 140 4.46 8.21 -15.16
CA TRP A 140 5.43 7.23 -14.69
C TRP A 140 4.77 6.13 -13.86
N ASP A 141 3.71 6.46 -13.11
CA ASP A 141 2.92 5.49 -12.37
C ASP A 141 2.17 4.55 -13.32
N VAL A 142 1.61 5.07 -14.41
CA VAL A 142 0.96 4.28 -15.47
C VAL A 142 1.96 3.37 -16.16
N LEU A 143 3.13 3.88 -16.56
CA LEU A 143 4.18 3.07 -17.18
C LEU A 143 4.70 1.99 -16.22
N ALA A 144 4.93 2.33 -14.96
CA ALA A 144 5.38 1.38 -13.94
C ALA A 144 4.31 0.32 -13.66
N THR A 145 3.04 0.69 -13.64
CA THR A 145 1.92 -0.26 -13.48
C THR A 145 1.81 -1.20 -14.69
N MET A 146 1.88 -0.65 -15.91
CA MET A 146 1.80 -1.44 -17.16
C MET A 146 2.99 -2.40 -17.30
N GLY A 147 4.18 -1.97 -16.87
CA GLY A 147 5.40 -2.77 -16.85
C GLY A 147 5.58 -3.66 -15.61
N TYR A 148 4.62 -3.68 -14.67
CA TYR A 148 4.71 -4.41 -13.40
C TYR A 148 5.98 -4.09 -12.59
N PHE A 149 6.33 -2.80 -12.50
CA PHE A 149 7.48 -2.27 -11.76
C PHE A 149 7.07 -1.18 -10.74
N MET A 150 5.77 -1.05 -10.43
CA MET A 150 5.25 -0.03 -9.52
C MET A 150 5.86 -0.16 -8.11
N ASN A 151 6.11 -1.38 -7.65
CA ASN A 151 6.72 -1.63 -6.35
C ASN A 151 8.13 -1.01 -6.22
N TRP A 152 8.99 -1.18 -7.22
CA TRP A 152 10.34 -0.64 -7.23
C TRP A 152 10.35 0.88 -7.42
N ARG A 153 9.40 1.42 -8.18
CA ARG A 153 9.19 2.87 -8.27
C ARG A 153 8.88 3.48 -6.90
N LEU A 154 7.99 2.86 -6.14
CA LEU A 154 7.64 3.32 -4.79
C LEU A 154 8.83 3.20 -3.81
N ILE A 155 9.67 2.17 -3.95
CA ILE A 155 10.92 2.02 -3.18
C ILE A 155 11.90 3.14 -3.50
N ALA A 156 12.11 3.44 -4.80
CA ALA A 156 13.00 4.51 -5.23
C ALA A 156 12.56 5.90 -4.73
N GLN A 157 11.27 6.07 -4.46
CA GLN A 157 10.68 7.27 -3.89
C GLN A 157 10.66 7.28 -2.35
N SER A 158 11.15 6.22 -1.69
CA SER A 158 11.03 6.05 -0.24
C SER A 158 9.59 6.20 0.26
N ASN A 159 8.62 5.78 -0.55
CA ASN A 159 7.20 5.96 -0.26
C ASN A 159 6.77 5.12 0.95
N GLN A 160 5.96 5.71 1.83
CA GLN A 160 5.47 5.05 3.04
C GLN A 160 3.98 4.72 2.91
N TYR A 161 3.65 3.44 2.66
CA TYR A 161 2.26 3.01 2.37
C TYR A 161 1.24 3.45 3.45
N PHE A 162 1.64 3.32 4.71
CA PHE A 162 0.76 3.55 5.88
C PHE A 162 0.85 4.96 6.44
N VAL A 163 1.61 5.85 5.77
CA VAL A 163 1.86 7.21 6.23
C VAL A 163 1.49 8.14 5.08
N GLN A 164 0.27 8.67 5.12
CA GLN A 164 -0.30 9.51 4.05
C GLN A 164 -0.29 10.98 4.48
N PHE A 165 0.81 11.69 4.20
CA PHE A 165 0.90 13.14 4.38
C PHE A 165 0.68 13.94 3.09
N THR A 166 0.66 13.25 1.95
CA THR A 166 0.35 13.78 0.63
C THR A 166 -0.69 12.88 -0.04
N GLU A 167 -1.34 13.37 -1.08
CA GLU A 167 -2.29 12.55 -1.84
C GLU A 167 -1.57 11.36 -2.46
N PRO A 168 -1.96 10.12 -2.12
CA PRO A 168 -1.32 8.93 -2.66
C PRO A 168 -1.62 8.76 -4.15
N SER A 169 -0.72 8.09 -4.86
CA SER A 169 -0.95 7.71 -6.26
C SER A 169 -2.22 6.86 -6.39
N LEU A 170 -3.06 7.16 -7.39
CA LEU A 170 -4.23 6.35 -7.74
C LEU A 170 -3.87 4.91 -8.13
N LEU A 171 -2.61 4.65 -8.47
CA LEU A 171 -2.11 3.33 -8.86
C LEU A 171 -1.19 2.71 -7.80
N GLN A 172 -1.05 3.33 -6.61
CA GLN A 172 -0.12 2.88 -5.57
C GLN A 172 -0.34 1.41 -5.20
N HIS A 173 -1.58 0.98 -4.99
CA HIS A 173 -1.94 -0.40 -4.64
C HIS A 173 -1.39 -1.45 -5.64
N THR A 174 -1.17 -1.10 -6.91
CA THR A 174 -0.68 -2.04 -7.95
C THR A 174 0.76 -2.54 -7.73
N TRP A 175 1.45 -2.03 -6.70
CA TRP A 175 2.72 -2.58 -6.23
C TRP A 175 2.64 -4.09 -5.98
N SER A 176 1.54 -4.58 -5.41
CA SER A 176 1.42 -6.01 -5.06
C SER A 176 1.28 -6.87 -6.32
N LEU A 177 0.58 -6.35 -7.34
CA LEU A 177 0.49 -6.99 -8.67
C LEU A 177 1.85 -7.04 -9.34
N SER A 178 2.67 -6.00 -9.17
CA SER A 178 4.05 -5.99 -9.68
C SER A 178 4.86 -7.13 -9.08
N VAL A 179 4.78 -7.33 -7.76
CA VAL A 179 5.44 -8.45 -7.06
C VAL A 179 4.96 -9.80 -7.59
N GLU A 180 3.65 -9.99 -7.75
CA GLU A 180 3.11 -11.24 -8.27
C GLU A 180 3.54 -11.53 -9.71
N GLU A 181 3.43 -10.56 -10.62
CA GLU A 181 3.79 -10.76 -12.03
C GLU A 181 5.29 -10.98 -12.22
N GLN A 182 6.15 -10.30 -11.45
CA GLN A 182 7.58 -10.60 -11.42
C GLN A 182 7.82 -12.07 -11.00
N PHE A 183 7.12 -12.56 -9.98
CA PHE A 183 7.17 -13.97 -9.61
C PHE A 183 6.68 -14.90 -10.73
N TYR A 184 5.63 -14.56 -11.47
CA TYR A 184 5.14 -15.39 -12.58
C TYR A 184 6.04 -15.38 -13.82
N VAL A 185 6.87 -14.37 -14.00
CA VAL A 185 7.92 -14.39 -15.01
C VAL A 185 9.02 -15.39 -14.62
N VAL A 186 9.44 -15.39 -13.35
CA VAL A 186 10.57 -16.19 -12.87
C VAL A 186 10.20 -17.65 -12.60
N VAL A 187 9.05 -17.92 -11.97
CA VAL A 187 8.73 -19.25 -11.44
C VAL A 187 8.61 -20.36 -12.51
N PRO A 188 8.13 -20.12 -13.75
CA PRO A 188 8.11 -21.15 -14.78
C PRO A 188 9.50 -21.64 -15.17
N LEU A 189 10.48 -20.72 -15.24
CA LEU A 189 11.87 -21.05 -15.52
C LEU A 189 12.50 -21.81 -14.35
N LEU A 190 12.20 -21.38 -13.12
CA LEU A 190 12.65 -22.06 -11.92
C LEU A 190 12.10 -23.49 -11.84
N VAL A 191 10.80 -23.70 -12.08
CA VAL A 191 10.19 -25.04 -12.11
C VAL A 191 10.79 -25.89 -13.24
N LEU A 192 11.03 -25.32 -14.43
CA LEU A 192 11.67 -26.05 -15.52
C LEU A 192 13.08 -26.54 -15.13
N GLY A 193 13.93 -25.64 -14.62
CA GLY A 193 15.30 -25.97 -14.22
C GLY A 193 15.33 -26.96 -13.06
N LEU A 194 14.55 -26.69 -12.00
CA LEU A 194 14.51 -27.56 -10.83
C LEU A 194 13.95 -28.94 -11.16
N THR A 195 12.92 -29.07 -12.02
CA THR A 195 12.41 -30.40 -12.41
C THR A 195 13.28 -31.12 -13.43
N ALA A 196 14.18 -30.41 -14.13
CA ALA A 196 15.20 -31.04 -14.96
C ALA A 196 16.33 -31.65 -14.14
N TRP A 197 16.70 -31.02 -13.01
CA TRP A 197 17.83 -31.44 -12.18
C TRP A 197 17.42 -32.29 -10.98
N LEU A 198 16.31 -31.93 -10.33
CA LEU A 198 15.75 -32.63 -9.19
C LEU A 198 14.75 -33.66 -9.69
N LYS A 199 15.13 -34.94 -9.57
CA LYS A 199 14.22 -36.06 -9.87
C LYS A 199 13.23 -36.35 -8.75
N ASN A 200 13.31 -35.62 -7.63
CA ASN A 200 12.52 -35.89 -6.45
C ASN A 200 11.72 -34.66 -6.00
N ARG A 201 10.44 -34.88 -5.74
CA ARG A 201 9.49 -33.84 -5.31
C ARG A 201 9.88 -33.18 -3.98
N ARG A 202 10.44 -33.94 -3.04
CA ARG A 202 10.80 -33.41 -1.70
C ARG A 202 11.88 -32.35 -1.79
N ALA A 203 12.84 -32.50 -2.70
CA ALA A 203 13.88 -31.51 -2.97
C ALA A 203 13.28 -30.26 -3.61
N LEU A 204 12.33 -30.39 -4.55
CA LEU A 204 11.63 -29.22 -5.10
C LEU A 204 10.92 -28.42 -4.00
N VAL A 205 10.19 -29.11 -3.11
CA VAL A 205 9.54 -28.49 -1.94
C VAL A 205 10.59 -27.85 -1.02
N ALA A 206 11.68 -28.56 -0.70
CA ALA A 206 12.74 -28.06 0.16
C ALA A 206 13.44 -26.82 -0.41
N VAL A 207 13.63 -26.75 -1.74
CA VAL A 207 14.19 -25.56 -2.40
C VAL A 207 13.24 -24.37 -2.25
N PHE A 208 11.94 -24.53 -2.50
CA PHE A 208 10.98 -23.43 -2.30
C PHE A 208 10.93 -22.98 -0.83
N LEU A 209 10.96 -23.91 0.12
CA LEU A 209 11.03 -23.58 1.55
C LEU A 209 12.34 -22.85 1.91
N GLY A 210 13.48 -23.32 1.40
CA GLY A 210 14.78 -22.68 1.60
C GLY A 210 14.80 -21.25 1.05
N LEU A 211 14.30 -21.04 -0.17
CA LEU A 211 14.16 -19.71 -0.76
C LEU A 211 13.20 -18.82 0.05
N ALA A 212 12.13 -19.38 0.60
CA ALA A 212 11.20 -18.63 1.46
C ALA A 212 11.90 -18.16 2.75
N VAL A 213 12.72 -19.02 3.37
CA VAL A 213 13.54 -18.67 4.53
C VAL A 213 14.57 -17.60 4.17
N VAL A 214 15.24 -17.72 3.02
CA VAL A 214 16.19 -16.70 2.54
C VAL A 214 15.50 -15.34 2.37
N SER A 215 14.30 -15.30 1.77
CA SER A 215 13.51 -14.08 1.63
C SER A 215 13.12 -13.48 2.99
N ALA A 216 12.75 -14.31 3.97
CA ALA A 216 12.42 -13.84 5.33
C ALA A 216 13.64 -13.32 6.09
N VAL A 217 14.78 -14.00 6.01
CA VAL A 217 16.05 -13.54 6.60
C VAL A 217 16.51 -12.25 5.93
N TRP A 218 16.36 -12.14 4.61
CA TRP A 218 16.67 -10.91 3.88
C TRP A 218 15.79 -9.74 4.32
N MET A 219 14.48 -9.95 4.49
CA MET A 219 13.57 -8.96 5.05
C MET A 219 14.01 -8.50 6.45
N ALA A 220 14.43 -9.43 7.31
CA ALA A 220 14.93 -9.12 8.65
C ALA A 220 16.23 -8.30 8.61
N TYR A 221 17.11 -8.57 7.64
CA TYR A 221 18.34 -7.83 7.42
C TYR A 221 18.08 -6.40 6.90
N VAL A 222 17.20 -6.24 5.91
CA VAL A 222 16.81 -4.92 5.39
C VAL A 222 16.16 -4.09 6.51
N GLY A 223 15.23 -4.68 7.26
CA GLY A 223 14.62 -4.06 8.42
C GLY A 223 13.80 -2.79 8.10
N VAL A 224 13.64 -1.93 9.10
CA VAL A 224 12.82 -0.69 9.01
C VAL A 224 13.54 0.55 9.53
N GLY A 225 14.87 0.48 9.64
CA GLY A 225 15.71 1.51 10.25
C GLY A 225 15.90 2.78 9.41
N THR A 226 15.57 2.75 8.12
CA THR A 226 15.57 3.92 7.22
C THR A 226 14.28 3.94 6.40
N ASP A 227 13.92 5.08 5.81
CA ASP A 227 12.73 5.21 4.97
C ASP A 227 12.80 4.28 3.74
N VAL A 228 13.95 4.24 3.07
CA VAL A 228 14.19 3.33 1.94
C VAL A 228 14.05 1.88 2.38
N ALA A 229 14.65 1.50 3.51
CA ALA A 229 14.53 0.14 4.03
C ALA A 229 13.08 -0.21 4.39
N ARG A 230 12.34 0.73 5.00
CA ARG A 230 10.93 0.56 5.35
C ARG A 230 10.05 0.36 4.12
N SER A 231 10.25 1.17 3.07
CA SER A 231 9.59 1.01 1.77
C SER A 231 9.96 -0.33 1.12
N HIS A 232 11.25 -0.68 1.12
CA HIS A 232 11.75 -1.91 0.51
C HIS A 232 11.23 -3.17 1.23
N THR A 233 11.14 -3.15 2.55
CA THR A 233 10.58 -4.25 3.33
C THR A 233 9.09 -4.48 3.03
N TYR A 234 8.34 -3.44 2.68
CA TYR A 234 6.91 -3.58 2.38
C TYR A 234 6.62 -3.88 0.90
N TYR A 235 7.33 -3.22 -0.03
CA TYR A 235 7.09 -3.34 -1.47
C TYR A 235 8.01 -4.33 -2.21
N GLY A 236 9.15 -4.69 -1.62
CA GLY A 236 10.20 -5.46 -2.28
C GLY A 236 9.74 -6.85 -2.68
N THR A 237 9.96 -7.23 -3.93
CA THR A 237 9.67 -8.59 -4.39
C THR A 237 10.51 -9.61 -3.61
N ASP A 238 11.77 -9.27 -3.34
CA ASP A 238 12.74 -10.02 -2.57
C ASP A 238 12.37 -10.17 -1.08
N THR A 239 11.83 -9.13 -0.45
CA THR A 239 11.41 -9.16 0.98
C THR A 239 10.03 -9.80 1.18
N ARG A 240 9.18 -9.77 0.15
CA ARG A 240 7.80 -10.29 0.18
C ARG A 240 7.64 -11.67 -0.47
N ALA A 241 8.62 -12.15 -1.21
CA ALA A 241 8.58 -13.45 -1.90
C ALA A 241 8.33 -14.64 -0.97
N GLN A 242 8.68 -14.54 0.32
CA GLN A 242 8.46 -15.60 1.31
C GLN A 242 7.04 -16.20 1.27
N SER A 243 5.98 -15.40 1.16
CA SER A 243 4.59 -15.91 1.11
C SER A 243 4.30 -16.63 -0.22
N LEU A 244 4.77 -16.09 -1.35
CA LEU A 244 4.68 -16.72 -2.67
C LEU A 244 5.42 -18.06 -2.70
N LEU A 245 6.61 -18.11 -2.12
CA LEU A 245 7.47 -19.30 -2.09
C LEU A 245 6.94 -20.39 -1.16
N LEU A 246 6.35 -20.01 -0.01
CA LEU A 246 5.64 -20.95 0.85
C LEU A 246 4.40 -21.54 0.14
N GLY A 247 3.65 -20.70 -0.57
CA GLY A 247 2.58 -21.14 -1.47
C GLY A 247 3.09 -22.09 -2.55
N ALA A 248 4.21 -21.75 -3.21
CA ALA A 248 4.85 -22.59 -4.22
C ALA A 248 5.26 -23.96 -3.68
N ALA A 249 5.81 -24.01 -2.47
CA ALA A 249 6.13 -25.26 -1.77
C ALA A 249 4.88 -26.12 -1.57
N LEU A 250 3.78 -25.52 -1.11
CA LEU A 250 2.48 -26.20 -0.99
C LEU A 250 1.98 -26.70 -2.37
N GLY A 251 2.12 -25.89 -3.42
CA GLY A 251 1.71 -26.23 -4.78
C GLY A 251 2.49 -27.41 -5.33
N ALA A 252 3.82 -27.40 -5.16
CA ALA A 252 4.68 -28.53 -5.50
C ALA A 252 4.33 -29.78 -4.67
N TRP A 253 3.99 -29.62 -3.39
CA TRP A 253 3.61 -30.74 -2.50
C TRP A 253 2.21 -31.32 -2.74
N LEU A 254 1.31 -30.59 -3.41
CA LEU A 254 -0.04 -31.05 -3.77
C LEU A 254 -0.26 -31.27 -5.28
N ALA A 255 0.74 -31.02 -6.13
CA ALA A 255 0.71 -31.37 -7.54
C ALA A 255 0.52 -32.89 -7.81
N PRO A 256 0.02 -33.29 -9.00
CA PRO A 256 0.02 -34.68 -9.44
C PRO A 256 1.42 -35.30 -9.38
N ARG A 257 1.50 -36.61 -9.09
CA ARG A 257 2.77 -37.34 -8.95
C ARG A 257 3.29 -37.85 -10.28
N ALA A 258 4.62 -37.87 -10.44
CA ALA A 258 5.28 -38.56 -11.54
C ALA A 258 5.50 -40.04 -11.21
N ALA A 259 5.70 -40.87 -12.26
CA ALA A 259 6.15 -42.24 -12.08
C ALA A 259 7.53 -42.26 -11.38
N GLY A 260 7.64 -42.97 -10.25
CA GLY A 260 8.86 -43.03 -9.43
C GLY A 260 8.88 -42.08 -8.23
N ASP A 261 7.85 -41.27 -8.00
CA ASP A 261 7.72 -40.51 -6.74
C ASP A 261 7.59 -41.45 -5.54
N ARG A 262 8.31 -41.13 -4.45
CA ARG A 262 8.19 -41.87 -3.17
C ARG A 262 6.74 -41.85 -2.65
N ALA A 263 6.40 -42.89 -1.90
CA ALA A 263 5.09 -43.03 -1.25
C ALA A 263 4.69 -41.73 -0.50
N PRO A 264 3.38 -41.41 -0.46
CA PRO A 264 2.88 -40.26 0.30
C PRO A 264 3.37 -40.33 1.75
N LEU A 265 3.66 -39.17 2.35
CA LEU A 265 3.70 -39.11 3.81
C LEU A 265 2.30 -39.47 4.36
N PRO A 266 2.22 -40.11 5.55
CA PRO A 266 0.95 -40.33 6.21
C PRO A 266 0.15 -39.03 6.25
N ARG A 267 -1.07 -39.04 5.72
CA ARG A 267 -1.95 -37.87 5.77
C ARG A 267 -2.61 -37.82 7.14
N PRO A 268 -2.67 -36.66 7.80
CA PRO A 268 -3.46 -36.52 9.01
C PRO A 268 -4.95 -36.82 8.75
N GLY A 269 -5.66 -37.21 9.80
CA GLY A 269 -7.10 -37.46 9.75
C GLY A 269 -7.86 -36.25 9.23
N ALA A 270 -8.99 -36.47 8.54
CA ALA A 270 -9.78 -35.39 7.93
C ALA A 270 -10.20 -34.34 8.98
N GLN A 271 -10.54 -34.81 10.17
CA GLN A 271 -10.92 -33.95 11.30
C GLN A 271 -9.75 -33.06 11.76
N THR A 272 -8.53 -33.57 11.81
CA THR A 272 -7.33 -32.78 12.11
C THR A 272 -7.12 -31.68 11.08
N VAL A 273 -7.28 -31.99 9.78
CA VAL A 273 -7.17 -30.99 8.71
C VAL A 273 -8.22 -29.89 8.86
N GLN A 274 -9.46 -30.24 9.22
CA GLN A 274 -10.51 -29.26 9.49
C GLN A 274 -10.17 -28.35 10.68
N TYR A 275 -9.69 -28.90 11.80
CA TYR A 275 -9.31 -28.11 12.96
C TYR A 275 -8.15 -27.16 12.65
N VAL A 276 -7.13 -27.65 11.94
CA VAL A 276 -6.02 -26.81 11.49
C VAL A 276 -6.53 -25.70 10.56
N GLY A 277 -7.43 -26.01 9.63
CA GLY A 277 -8.02 -25.02 8.73
C GLY A 277 -8.81 -23.92 9.45
N TRP A 278 -9.65 -24.29 10.42
CA TRP A 278 -10.40 -23.33 11.23
C TRP A 278 -9.48 -22.49 12.13
N ALA A 279 -8.48 -23.10 12.76
CA ALA A 279 -7.49 -22.38 13.55
C ALA A 279 -6.69 -21.38 12.69
N ALA A 280 -6.28 -21.80 11.49
CA ALA A 280 -5.57 -20.96 10.54
C ALA A 280 -6.41 -19.77 10.04
N LEU A 281 -7.71 -19.99 9.78
CA LEU A 281 -8.66 -18.91 9.48
C LEU A 281 -8.79 -17.94 10.66
N ALA A 282 -8.97 -18.46 11.89
CA ALA A 282 -9.08 -17.63 13.08
C ALA A 282 -7.82 -16.79 13.32
N ILE A 283 -6.63 -17.39 13.22
CA ILE A 283 -5.33 -16.68 13.32
C ILE A 283 -5.24 -15.58 12.25
N SER A 284 -5.67 -15.85 11.01
CA SER A 284 -5.66 -14.87 9.93
C SER A 284 -6.59 -13.69 10.23
N VAL A 285 -7.83 -13.96 10.68
CA VAL A 285 -8.82 -12.94 11.04
C VAL A 285 -8.36 -12.10 12.23
N ILE A 286 -7.80 -12.73 13.27
CA ILE A 286 -7.21 -12.02 14.41
C ILE A 286 -6.06 -11.13 13.92
N GLY A 287 -5.19 -11.66 13.06
CA GLY A 287 -4.12 -10.88 12.43
C GLY A 287 -4.63 -9.63 11.70
N PHE A 288 -5.77 -9.71 11.01
CA PHE A 288 -6.37 -8.56 10.34
C PHE A 288 -6.80 -7.43 11.27
N VAL A 289 -6.98 -7.72 12.56
CA VAL A 289 -7.36 -6.76 13.59
C VAL A 289 -6.15 -6.29 14.40
N VAL A 290 -5.19 -7.16 14.71
CA VAL A 290 -4.14 -6.85 15.71
C VAL A 290 -2.75 -6.62 15.13
N ALA A 291 -2.51 -7.00 13.88
CA ALA A 291 -1.16 -6.99 13.32
C ALA A 291 -0.79 -5.62 12.73
N ASP A 292 0.10 -4.91 13.41
CA ASP A 292 0.63 -3.66 12.89
C ASP A 292 1.65 -3.88 11.77
N PRO A 293 1.54 -3.13 10.67
CA PRO A 293 2.48 -3.20 9.56
C PRO A 293 3.86 -2.66 9.96
N GLN A 294 4.91 -3.12 9.26
CA GLN A 294 6.26 -2.56 9.31
C GLN A 294 6.89 -2.47 10.73
N THR A 295 6.46 -3.30 11.67
CA THR A 295 7.09 -3.41 13.00
C THR A 295 8.35 -4.29 12.97
N GLU A 296 9.26 -4.09 13.94
CA GLU A 296 10.40 -5.00 14.11
C GLU A 296 9.96 -6.47 14.24
N LEU A 297 8.89 -6.74 14.98
CA LEU A 297 8.34 -8.09 15.13
C LEU A 297 7.94 -8.69 13.77
N MET A 298 7.21 -7.94 12.94
CA MET A 298 6.78 -8.42 11.63
C MET A 298 7.96 -8.64 10.69
N THR A 299 8.96 -7.76 10.73
CA THR A 299 10.15 -7.86 9.86
C THR A 299 11.13 -8.95 10.28
N ARG A 300 11.26 -9.25 11.57
CA ARG A 300 12.15 -10.29 12.13
C ARG A 300 11.53 -11.69 12.20
N GLY A 301 10.51 -11.98 11.40
CA GLY A 301 9.93 -13.32 11.26
C GLY A 301 8.44 -13.42 11.55
N GLY A 302 7.82 -12.40 12.13
CA GLY A 302 6.36 -12.38 12.33
C GLY A 302 5.59 -12.56 11.02
N MET A 303 6.05 -11.93 9.93
CA MET A 303 5.49 -12.12 8.58
C MET A 303 5.55 -13.57 8.10
N PHE A 304 6.69 -14.22 8.33
CA PHE A 304 6.94 -15.59 7.92
C PHE A 304 6.03 -16.56 8.69
N ALA A 305 5.94 -16.38 10.02
CA ALA A 305 5.08 -17.15 10.89
C ALA A 305 3.59 -17.04 10.50
N LEU A 306 3.10 -15.81 10.24
CA LEU A 306 1.74 -15.61 9.75
C LEU A 306 1.53 -16.24 8.37
N SER A 307 2.50 -16.17 7.48
CA SER A 307 2.43 -16.82 6.16
C SER A 307 2.30 -18.35 6.28
N ILE A 308 2.89 -18.98 7.30
CA ILE A 308 2.72 -20.43 7.58
C ILE A 308 1.26 -20.73 7.97
N ALA A 309 0.64 -19.90 8.82
CA ALA A 309 -0.78 -20.07 9.14
C ALA A 309 -1.64 -19.94 7.87
N MET A 310 -1.33 -18.99 6.98
CA MET A 310 -2.05 -18.82 5.72
C MET A 310 -1.87 -20.02 4.78
N VAL A 311 -0.68 -20.64 4.74
CA VAL A 311 -0.42 -21.90 4.03
C VAL A 311 -1.28 -23.03 4.59
N ALA A 312 -1.39 -23.13 5.91
CA ALA A 312 -2.24 -24.13 6.56
C ALA A 312 -3.73 -23.94 6.21
N TRP A 313 -4.19 -22.68 6.11
CA TRP A 313 -5.54 -22.37 5.65
C TRP A 313 -5.76 -22.82 4.20
N VAL A 314 -4.87 -22.46 3.27
CA VAL A 314 -4.95 -22.87 1.86
C VAL A 314 -4.86 -24.40 1.72
N TRP A 315 -3.99 -25.05 2.48
CA TRP A 315 -3.85 -26.50 2.51
C TRP A 315 -5.15 -27.20 2.92
N ALA A 316 -5.77 -26.76 4.01
CA ALA A 316 -7.01 -27.36 4.51
C ALA A 316 -8.16 -27.22 3.50
N VAL A 317 -8.21 -26.10 2.77
CA VAL A 317 -9.22 -25.87 1.73
C VAL A 317 -8.94 -26.65 0.45
N ALA A 318 -7.67 -26.94 0.15
CA ALA A 318 -7.25 -27.72 -1.00
C ALA A 318 -7.30 -29.25 -0.77
N ASP A 319 -7.65 -29.71 0.44
CA ASP A 319 -7.83 -31.14 0.76
C ASP A 319 -8.97 -31.74 -0.08
N ASP A 320 -8.77 -32.97 -0.55
CA ASP A 320 -9.72 -33.71 -1.38
C ASP A 320 -10.97 -34.17 -0.60
N ARG A 321 -10.88 -34.20 0.74
CA ARG A 321 -12.00 -34.57 1.63
C ARG A 321 -12.78 -33.32 2.01
N ILE A 322 -13.96 -33.18 1.41
CA ILE A 322 -14.85 -32.03 1.64
C ILE A 322 -15.33 -32.04 3.09
N GLY A 323 -14.98 -31.00 3.84
CA GLY A 323 -15.42 -30.79 5.23
C GLY A 323 -16.33 -29.57 5.41
N ALA A 324 -16.52 -29.15 6.67
CA ALA A 324 -17.35 -28.00 7.01
C ALA A 324 -16.73 -26.68 6.53
N LEU A 325 -15.41 -26.52 6.67
CA LEU A 325 -14.70 -25.30 6.26
C LEU A 325 -14.86 -25.03 4.76
N GLN A 326 -14.66 -26.05 3.91
CA GLN A 326 -14.83 -25.90 2.47
C GLN A 326 -16.29 -25.58 2.10
N ARG A 327 -17.28 -26.16 2.78
CA ARG A 327 -18.70 -25.87 2.53
C ARG A 327 -19.05 -24.41 2.85
N VAL A 328 -18.56 -23.90 3.98
CA VAL A 328 -18.77 -22.49 4.37
C VAL A 328 -18.10 -21.54 3.37
N LEU A 329 -16.88 -21.85 2.92
CA LEU A 329 -16.18 -21.02 1.95
C LEU A 329 -16.74 -21.14 0.52
N ALA A 330 -17.31 -22.29 0.17
CA ALA A 330 -17.89 -22.54 -1.15
C ALA A 330 -19.29 -21.93 -1.35
N VAL A 331 -19.85 -21.23 -0.35
CA VAL A 331 -21.18 -20.62 -0.50
C VAL A 331 -21.22 -19.68 -1.73
N PRO A 332 -22.28 -19.73 -2.55
CA PRO A 332 -22.27 -19.08 -3.87
C PRO A 332 -21.95 -17.57 -3.85
N PRO A 333 -22.47 -16.75 -2.92
CA PRO A 333 -22.16 -15.32 -2.89
C PRO A 333 -20.67 -15.05 -2.65
N LEU A 334 -20.07 -15.79 -1.72
CA LEU A 334 -18.67 -15.64 -1.35
C LEU A 334 -17.73 -16.10 -2.47
N ALA A 335 -18.01 -17.25 -3.08
CA ALA A 335 -17.28 -17.73 -4.24
C ALA A 335 -17.47 -16.81 -5.46
N ALA A 336 -18.67 -16.23 -5.65
CA ALA A 336 -18.91 -15.25 -6.71
C ALA A 336 -18.05 -13.99 -6.53
N LEU A 337 -17.97 -13.46 -5.31
CA LEU A 337 -17.08 -12.34 -4.98
C LEU A 337 -15.61 -12.70 -5.21
N GLY A 338 -15.22 -13.92 -4.84
CA GLY A 338 -13.89 -14.46 -5.12
C GLY A 338 -13.50 -14.48 -6.59
N ARG A 339 -14.44 -14.82 -7.48
CA ARG A 339 -14.21 -14.85 -8.94
C ARG A 339 -13.92 -13.47 -9.53
N ILE A 340 -14.52 -12.42 -8.97
CA ILE A 340 -14.33 -11.02 -9.40
C ILE A 340 -13.30 -10.26 -8.56
N SER A 341 -12.64 -10.93 -7.61
CA SER A 341 -11.72 -10.33 -6.64
C SER A 341 -10.62 -9.47 -7.26
N TYR A 342 -10.11 -9.86 -8.44
CA TYR A 342 -9.13 -9.07 -9.18
C TYR A 342 -9.68 -7.71 -9.63
N GLY A 343 -10.90 -7.67 -10.18
CA GLY A 343 -11.56 -6.41 -10.53
C GLY A 343 -11.83 -5.56 -9.29
N CYS A 344 -12.31 -6.16 -8.20
CA CYS A 344 -12.50 -5.44 -6.94
C CYS A 344 -11.18 -4.83 -6.43
N TYR A 345 -10.08 -5.59 -6.51
CA TYR A 345 -8.75 -5.14 -6.12
C TYR A 345 -8.26 -3.95 -6.96
N LEU A 346 -8.51 -3.94 -8.27
CA LEU A 346 -8.11 -2.81 -9.11
C LEU A 346 -8.90 -1.52 -8.82
N TRP A 347 -10.21 -1.66 -8.61
CA TRP A 347 -11.09 -0.50 -8.53
C TRP A 347 -11.24 0.08 -7.12
N HIS A 348 -11.08 -0.73 -6.06
CA HIS A 348 -11.33 -0.26 -4.69
C HIS A 348 -10.48 0.95 -4.29
N TRP A 349 -9.22 1.01 -4.74
CA TRP A 349 -8.27 2.01 -4.29
C TRP A 349 -8.56 3.40 -4.88
N PRO A 350 -8.62 3.59 -6.23
CA PRO A 350 -9.04 4.88 -6.79
C PRO A 350 -10.42 5.33 -6.30
N ILE A 351 -11.38 4.40 -6.20
CA ILE A 351 -12.73 4.70 -5.69
C ILE A 351 -12.66 5.18 -4.24
N GLY A 352 -11.87 4.52 -3.39
CA GLY A 352 -11.69 4.91 -2.00
C GLY A 352 -11.10 6.31 -1.88
N LEU A 353 -10.08 6.63 -2.68
CA LEU A 353 -9.47 7.96 -2.72
C LEU A 353 -10.46 9.03 -3.20
N TRP A 354 -11.19 8.77 -4.29
CA TRP A 354 -12.20 9.72 -4.79
C TRP A 354 -13.37 9.90 -3.81
N LEU A 355 -13.84 8.84 -3.15
CA LEU A 355 -14.88 8.94 -2.13
C LEU A 355 -14.41 9.73 -0.91
N ALA A 356 -13.18 9.49 -0.45
CA ALA A 356 -12.59 10.24 0.66
C ALA A 356 -12.51 11.75 0.36
N GLN A 357 -12.19 12.12 -0.88
CA GLN A 357 -12.16 13.52 -1.32
C GLN A 357 -13.55 14.13 -1.55
N ALA A 358 -14.46 13.37 -2.16
CA ALA A 358 -15.79 13.85 -2.54
C ALA A 358 -16.76 13.97 -1.36
N MET A 359 -16.58 13.14 -0.33
CA MET A 359 -17.47 13.04 0.83
C MET A 359 -16.67 13.07 2.12
N PRO A 360 -15.91 14.14 2.38
CA PRO A 360 -14.92 14.13 3.44
C PRO A 360 -15.60 14.16 4.83
N ASP A 361 -16.78 14.79 4.96
CA ASP A 361 -17.56 14.89 6.20
C ASP A 361 -18.46 13.68 6.50
N GLN A 362 -18.51 12.68 5.61
CA GLN A 362 -19.39 11.53 5.78
C GLN A 362 -18.76 10.42 6.62
N GLY A 363 -19.54 9.82 7.51
CA GLY A 363 -19.07 8.73 8.38
C GLY A 363 -18.62 7.48 7.61
N ALA A 364 -17.77 6.67 8.25
CA ALA A 364 -17.18 5.46 7.66
C ALA A 364 -18.23 4.49 7.07
N VAL A 365 -19.42 4.39 7.67
CA VAL A 365 -20.50 3.52 7.18
C VAL A 365 -20.93 3.89 5.76
N VAL A 366 -21.11 5.19 5.48
CA VAL A 366 -21.53 5.68 4.15
C VAL A 366 -20.44 5.37 3.12
N ARG A 367 -19.17 5.65 3.46
CA ARG A 367 -18.02 5.37 2.59
C ARG A 367 -17.86 3.88 2.31
N VAL A 368 -18.07 3.02 3.30
CA VAL A 368 -18.05 1.56 3.14
C VAL A 368 -19.17 1.10 2.22
N VAL A 369 -20.42 1.49 2.47
CA VAL A 369 -21.55 1.04 1.66
C VAL A 369 -21.41 1.49 0.20
N LEU A 370 -21.10 2.77 -0.03
CA LEU A 370 -20.90 3.30 -1.38
C LEU A 370 -19.66 2.71 -2.05
N GLY A 371 -18.54 2.60 -1.32
CA GLY A 371 -17.30 2.02 -1.81
C GLY A 371 -17.48 0.57 -2.26
N PHE A 372 -18.19 -0.25 -1.46
CA PHE A 372 -18.53 -1.61 -1.83
C PHE A 372 -19.44 -1.65 -3.06
N ALA A 373 -20.51 -0.86 -3.09
CA ALA A 373 -21.47 -0.84 -4.19
C ALA A 373 -20.80 -0.46 -5.52
N LEU A 374 -19.99 0.59 -5.52
CA LEU A 374 -19.26 1.07 -6.70
C LEU A 374 -18.19 0.07 -7.14
N THR A 375 -17.36 -0.41 -6.20
CA THR A 375 -16.28 -1.34 -6.51
C THR A 375 -16.79 -2.65 -7.07
N ILE A 376 -17.77 -3.27 -6.39
CA ILE A 376 -18.36 -4.54 -6.83
C ILE A 376 -19.14 -4.32 -8.13
N GLY A 377 -19.92 -3.24 -8.25
CA GLY A 377 -20.67 -2.91 -9.45
C GLY A 377 -19.77 -2.79 -10.69
N ILE A 378 -18.69 -2.01 -10.58
CA ILE A 378 -17.71 -1.83 -11.66
C ILE A 378 -16.96 -3.13 -11.94
N ALA A 379 -16.56 -3.88 -10.90
CA ALA A 379 -15.88 -5.16 -11.07
C ALA A 379 -16.77 -6.22 -11.75
N VAL A 380 -18.04 -6.32 -11.38
CA VAL A 380 -19.02 -7.22 -12.03
C VAL A 380 -19.20 -6.84 -13.49
N LEU A 381 -19.37 -5.55 -13.78
CA LEU A 381 -19.56 -5.08 -15.15
C LEU A 381 -18.33 -5.33 -16.01
N SER A 382 -17.14 -4.99 -15.50
CA SER A 382 -15.85 -5.32 -16.12
C SER A 382 -15.74 -6.81 -16.39
N TYR A 383 -16.03 -7.64 -15.38
CA TYR A 383 -15.91 -9.09 -15.48
C TYR A 383 -16.81 -9.67 -16.58
N GLN A 384 -18.09 -9.29 -16.60
CA GLN A 384 -19.07 -9.85 -17.53
C GLN A 384 -18.92 -9.29 -18.95
N ARG A 385 -18.61 -8.00 -19.10
CA ARG A 385 -18.66 -7.30 -20.39
C ARG A 385 -17.30 -7.15 -21.07
N LEU A 386 -16.20 -7.23 -20.32
CA LEU A 386 -14.85 -7.04 -20.85
C LEU A 386 -13.97 -8.27 -20.63
N GLU A 387 -13.84 -8.75 -19.39
CA GLU A 387 -12.90 -9.83 -19.10
C GLU A 387 -13.34 -11.18 -19.64
N LEU A 388 -14.60 -11.60 -19.41
CA LEU A 388 -15.08 -12.92 -19.83
C LEU A 388 -15.07 -13.11 -21.35
N PRO A 389 -15.49 -12.12 -22.18
CA PRO A 389 -15.35 -12.19 -23.63
C PRO A 389 -13.89 -12.36 -24.06
N VAL A 390 -12.96 -11.54 -23.53
CA VAL A 390 -11.54 -11.63 -23.89
C VAL A 390 -10.91 -12.95 -23.45
N ARG A 391 -11.33 -13.50 -22.31
CA ARG A 391 -10.88 -14.81 -21.84
C ARG A 391 -11.33 -15.95 -22.76
N ARG A 392 -12.54 -15.89 -23.32
CA ARG A 392 -13.13 -16.94 -24.17
C ARG A 392 -12.71 -16.84 -25.63
N GLU A 393 -12.79 -15.64 -26.20
CA GLU A 393 -12.69 -15.40 -27.65
C GLU A 393 -11.41 -14.63 -28.04
N GLY A 394 -10.59 -14.24 -27.06
CA GLY A 394 -9.40 -13.40 -27.28
C GLY A 394 -9.75 -11.94 -27.60
N LEU A 395 -8.78 -11.18 -28.11
CA LEU A 395 -8.97 -9.74 -28.41
C LEU A 395 -9.99 -9.47 -29.52
N ARG A 396 -10.28 -10.47 -30.37
CA ARG A 396 -11.32 -10.38 -31.42
C ARG A 396 -12.72 -10.12 -30.86
N ALA A 397 -12.97 -10.50 -29.60
CA ALA A 397 -14.23 -10.24 -28.90
C ALA A 397 -14.54 -8.74 -28.75
N ILE A 398 -13.50 -7.90 -28.71
CA ILE A 398 -13.61 -6.45 -28.50
C ILE A 398 -14.02 -5.75 -29.81
N ALA A 399 -13.56 -6.26 -30.95
CA ALA A 399 -13.76 -5.62 -32.26
C ALA A 399 -15.20 -5.71 -32.79
N GLY A 400 -16.03 -6.63 -32.29
CA GLY A 400 -17.34 -6.95 -32.87
C GLY A 400 -18.58 -6.38 -32.19
N LYS A 401 -18.48 -5.68 -31.03
CA LYS A 401 -19.67 -5.29 -30.24
C LYS A 401 -19.56 -3.87 -29.67
N LEU A 402 -20.14 -2.89 -30.37
CA LEU A 402 -20.27 -1.49 -29.89
C LEU A 402 -21.06 -1.36 -28.57
N LEU A 403 -21.97 -2.29 -28.27
CA LEU A 403 -22.81 -2.26 -27.06
C LEU A 403 -22.04 -2.63 -25.77
N THR A 404 -20.97 -3.42 -25.86
CA THR A 404 -20.06 -3.73 -24.74
C THR A 404 -19.19 -2.54 -24.37
N ALA A 405 -18.82 -1.69 -25.34
CA ALA A 405 -18.06 -0.47 -25.09
C ALA A 405 -18.87 0.58 -24.31
N ARG A 406 -20.19 0.72 -24.61
CA ARG A 406 -21.05 1.73 -23.95
C ARG A 406 -21.22 1.52 -22.44
N SER A 407 -21.42 0.29 -21.99
CA SER A 407 -21.65 0.00 -20.56
C SER A 407 -20.38 0.11 -19.72
N VAL A 408 -19.24 -0.36 -20.25
CA VAL A 408 -17.93 -0.13 -19.63
C VAL A 408 -17.60 1.37 -19.62
N ALA A 409 -17.89 2.09 -20.70
CA ALA A 409 -17.75 3.54 -20.75
C ALA A 409 -18.62 4.22 -19.69
N VAL A 410 -19.86 3.79 -19.46
CA VAL A 410 -20.71 4.33 -18.37
C VAL A 410 -20.07 4.09 -16.99
N ALA A 411 -19.54 2.90 -16.70
CA ALA A 411 -18.82 2.66 -15.44
C ALA A 411 -17.57 3.52 -15.29
N CYS A 412 -16.82 3.72 -16.39
CA CYS A 412 -15.69 4.63 -16.42
C CYS A 412 -16.15 6.08 -16.22
N VAL A 413 -17.29 6.49 -16.80
CA VAL A 413 -17.89 7.82 -16.63
C VAL A 413 -18.36 8.04 -15.20
N VAL A 414 -18.94 7.05 -14.53
CA VAL A 414 -19.31 7.15 -13.10
C VAL A 414 -18.06 7.30 -12.23
N ALA A 415 -17.01 6.51 -12.49
CA ALA A 415 -15.71 6.65 -11.83
C ALA A 415 -15.08 8.03 -12.08
N LEU A 416 -15.14 8.52 -13.32
CA LEU A 416 -14.67 9.84 -13.72
C LEU A 416 -15.47 10.96 -13.05
N ALA A 417 -16.79 10.83 -12.96
CA ALA A 417 -17.67 11.80 -12.31
C ALA A 417 -17.38 11.88 -10.81
N LEU A 418 -17.18 10.75 -10.14
CA LEU A 418 -16.77 10.72 -8.73
C LEU A 418 -15.40 11.37 -8.54
N GLY A 419 -14.45 11.05 -9.42
CA GLY A 419 -13.14 11.69 -9.42
C GLY A 419 -13.21 13.19 -9.70
N ALA A 420 -14.12 13.66 -10.55
CA ALA A 420 -14.33 15.07 -10.83
C ALA A 420 -14.94 15.82 -9.63
N VAL A 421 -15.94 15.21 -8.98
CA VAL A 421 -16.53 15.75 -7.74
C VAL A 421 -15.48 15.84 -6.64
N GLY A 422 -14.69 14.78 -6.43
CA GLY A 422 -13.57 14.76 -5.49
C GLY A 422 -12.58 15.90 -5.72
N VAL A 423 -12.19 16.14 -6.98
CA VAL A 423 -11.34 17.28 -7.35
C VAL A 423 -12.03 18.61 -7.08
N SER A 424 -13.31 18.79 -7.40
CA SER A 424 -13.99 20.07 -7.21
C SER A 424 -14.19 20.47 -5.74
N VAL A 425 -14.35 19.48 -4.85
CA VAL A 425 -14.41 19.67 -3.39
C VAL A 425 -12.99 19.85 -2.84
N GLY A 426 -12.03 19.03 -3.28
CA GLY A 426 -10.62 19.12 -2.90
C GLY A 426 -9.93 20.41 -3.37
N ALA A 427 -10.25 20.93 -4.55
CA ALA A 427 -9.73 22.19 -5.09
C ALA A 427 -10.31 23.42 -4.37
N LYS A 428 -11.52 23.33 -3.80
CA LYS A 428 -12.03 24.34 -2.87
C LYS A 428 -11.30 24.33 -1.53
N ALA A 429 -10.77 23.17 -1.12
CA ALA A 429 -9.93 23.02 0.07
C ALA A 429 -8.43 23.32 -0.19
N SER A 430 -7.97 23.19 -1.45
CA SER A 430 -6.57 23.36 -1.85
C SER A 430 -6.49 24.30 -3.06
N ALA A 431 -6.69 25.58 -2.80
CA ALA A 431 -6.64 26.63 -3.82
C ALA A 431 -5.19 27.00 -4.19
N ALA A 432 -4.39 26.06 -4.68
CA ALA A 432 -3.19 26.36 -5.45
C ALA A 432 -2.66 25.16 -6.24
N ALA A 433 -2.77 25.23 -7.56
CA ALA A 433 -2.17 24.28 -8.47
C ALA A 433 -0.62 24.33 -8.36
N PRO A 434 0.05 23.19 -8.18
CA PRO A 434 1.51 23.09 -8.23
C PRO A 434 2.09 23.28 -9.64
N PRO A 435 3.32 23.79 -9.76
CA PRO A 435 3.97 24.03 -11.06
C PRO A 435 4.48 22.73 -11.75
N PRO A 436 4.75 22.77 -13.08
CA PRO A 436 5.23 21.62 -13.86
C PRO A 436 6.54 21.00 -13.35
N PRO A 437 6.79 19.70 -13.60
CA PRO A 437 7.96 18.97 -13.08
C PRO A 437 9.32 19.40 -13.66
N ASP A 438 9.32 20.09 -14.80
CA ASP A 438 10.52 20.68 -15.43
C ASP A 438 10.50 22.22 -15.39
N ALA A 439 9.49 22.82 -14.77
CA ALA A 439 9.52 24.24 -14.50
C ALA A 439 10.63 24.52 -13.47
N PRO A 440 11.39 25.61 -13.61
CA PRO A 440 12.33 26.01 -12.57
C PRO A 440 11.57 26.08 -11.25
N VAL A 441 12.09 25.36 -10.25
CA VAL A 441 11.50 25.30 -8.92
C VAL A 441 11.36 26.74 -8.44
N ARG A 442 10.11 27.22 -8.33
CA ARG A 442 9.84 28.60 -8.00
C ARG A 442 10.22 28.82 -6.53
N VAL A 443 11.34 29.50 -6.32
CA VAL A 443 11.78 29.96 -5.00
C VAL A 443 11.40 31.42 -4.87
N VAL A 444 10.56 31.74 -3.89
CA VAL A 444 10.16 33.13 -3.60
C VAL A 444 10.75 33.52 -2.25
N PRO A 445 11.37 34.70 -2.11
CA PRO A 445 11.75 35.25 -0.82
C PRO A 445 10.55 35.29 0.13
N LEU A 446 10.69 34.66 1.31
CA LEU A 446 9.64 34.64 2.33
C LEU A 446 9.63 35.91 3.19
N VAL A 447 10.79 36.55 3.32
CA VAL A 447 10.98 37.78 4.08
C VAL A 447 11.72 38.83 3.26
N SER A 448 11.48 40.11 3.59
CA SER A 448 12.20 41.21 2.96
C SER A 448 13.70 41.12 3.23
N GLY A 449 14.53 41.40 2.23
CA GLY A 449 15.98 41.33 2.33
C GLY A 449 16.56 39.90 2.43
N GLN A 450 15.77 38.85 2.18
CA GLN A 450 16.28 37.48 2.12
C GLN A 450 17.36 37.35 1.03
N PRO A 451 18.60 36.93 1.36
CA PRO A 451 19.65 36.73 0.36
C PRO A 451 19.27 35.63 -0.63
N ALA A 452 19.71 35.79 -1.88
CA ALA A 452 19.64 34.69 -2.84
C ALA A 452 20.58 33.56 -2.41
N TYR A 453 20.15 32.33 -2.66
CA TYR A 453 21.00 31.16 -2.44
C TYR A 453 22.12 31.11 -3.49
N SER A 454 23.31 30.76 -3.03
CA SER A 454 24.51 30.45 -3.78
C SER A 454 25.13 29.18 -3.22
N LYS A 455 25.78 28.39 -4.06
CA LYS A 455 26.42 27.14 -3.64
C LYS A 455 27.53 27.45 -2.61
N PRO A 456 27.54 26.79 -1.43
CA PRO A 456 28.61 26.98 -0.46
C PRO A 456 29.95 26.42 -0.98
N GLU A 457 31.07 27.01 -0.54
CA GLU A 457 32.42 26.56 -0.92
C GLU A 457 32.72 25.13 -0.45
N LYS A 458 32.20 24.76 0.73
CA LYS A 458 32.30 23.42 1.30
C LYS A 458 30.92 22.78 1.36
N PRO A 459 30.80 21.45 1.13
CA PRO A 459 29.56 20.73 1.37
C PRO A 459 29.07 20.96 2.79
N TYR A 460 27.76 21.13 2.96
CA TYR A 460 27.14 21.37 4.25
C TYR A 460 25.93 20.46 4.44
N THR A 461 25.79 19.88 5.62
CA THR A 461 24.70 18.95 5.93
C THR A 461 23.85 19.48 7.09
N VAL A 462 22.53 19.55 6.86
CA VAL A 462 21.53 20.02 7.82
C VAL A 462 20.72 18.84 8.32
N ALA A 463 20.73 18.58 9.63
CA ALA A 463 19.87 17.60 10.27
C ALA A 463 18.62 18.28 10.85
N LEU A 464 17.43 17.74 10.55
CA LEU A 464 16.17 18.17 11.15
C LEU A 464 15.69 17.13 12.17
N TYR A 465 15.40 17.58 13.40
CA TYR A 465 14.82 16.77 14.47
C TYR A 465 13.38 17.20 14.75
N GLY A 466 12.49 16.24 15.03
CA GLY A 466 11.11 16.48 15.43
C GLY A 466 10.17 15.40 14.94
N ASP A 467 8.97 15.80 14.52
CA ASP A 467 7.89 14.90 14.08
C ASP A 467 7.72 14.86 12.55
N SER A 468 6.49 14.82 12.06
CA SER A 468 6.16 14.76 10.64
C SER A 468 6.46 16.06 9.87
N VAL A 469 6.46 17.24 10.51
CA VAL A 469 6.78 18.52 9.84
C VAL A 469 8.23 18.57 9.33
N PRO A 470 9.26 18.48 10.20
CA PRO A 470 10.66 18.42 9.76
C PRO A 470 10.98 17.17 8.95
N TYR A 471 10.27 16.05 9.18
CA TYR A 471 10.44 14.84 8.38
C TYR A 471 10.10 15.11 6.91
N LEU A 472 8.90 15.61 6.62
CA LEU A 472 8.48 15.91 5.24
C LEU A 472 9.28 17.04 4.63
N LEU A 473 9.63 18.06 5.40
CA LEU A 473 10.50 19.13 4.93
C LEU A 473 11.83 18.57 4.42
N THR A 474 12.38 17.55 5.09
CA THR A 474 13.58 16.84 4.63
C THR A 474 13.32 15.97 3.40
N GLN A 475 12.23 15.20 3.38
CA GLN A 475 11.91 14.32 2.23
C GLN A 475 11.74 15.14 0.93
N ASN A 476 11.13 16.31 1.06
CA ASN A 476 10.85 17.21 -0.06
C ASN A 476 12.00 18.21 -0.33
N PHE A 477 13.20 17.97 0.20
CA PHE A 477 14.35 18.84 -0.03
C PHE A 477 14.74 18.87 -1.52
N PRO A 478 14.72 20.05 -2.19
CA PRO A 478 14.97 20.13 -3.63
C PRO A 478 16.48 20.12 -3.93
N LYS A 479 17.08 18.93 -3.91
CA LYS A 479 18.53 18.69 -4.07
C LYS A 479 19.16 19.38 -5.29
N LYS A 480 18.43 19.48 -6.40
CA LYS A 480 18.92 20.15 -7.62
C LYS A 480 19.06 21.67 -7.45
N GLN A 481 18.21 22.28 -6.63
CA GLN A 481 18.18 23.73 -6.40
C GLN A 481 19.26 24.18 -5.40
N PHE A 482 19.57 23.33 -4.42
CA PHE A 482 20.49 23.65 -3.32
C PHE A 482 21.77 22.80 -3.39
N ALA A 483 22.47 22.90 -4.52
CA ALA A 483 23.72 22.16 -4.75
C ALA A 483 24.78 22.52 -3.71
N GLY A 484 25.44 21.50 -3.13
CA GLY A 484 26.41 21.68 -2.04
C GLY A 484 25.79 21.63 -0.65
N VAL A 485 24.46 21.49 -0.55
CA VAL A 485 23.78 21.24 0.73
C VAL A 485 23.08 19.88 0.69
N SER A 486 23.14 19.16 1.80
CA SER A 486 22.37 17.93 2.03
C SER A 486 21.44 18.11 3.23
N ALA A 487 20.21 17.62 3.13
CA ALA A 487 19.28 17.54 4.26
C ALA A 487 19.18 16.10 4.77
N ARG A 488 19.20 15.92 6.09
CA ARG A 488 19.13 14.62 6.78
C ARG A 488 17.99 14.64 7.81
N SER A 489 17.20 13.58 7.84
CA SER A 489 16.07 13.48 8.76
C SER A 489 16.50 12.69 9.98
N VAL A 490 16.45 13.33 11.14
CA VAL A 490 16.48 12.68 12.46
C VAL A 490 15.07 12.65 13.06
N ALA A 491 14.15 13.38 12.44
CA ALA A 491 12.74 13.40 12.75
C ALA A 491 12.05 12.05 12.51
N VAL A 492 11.03 11.77 13.33
CA VAL A 492 10.21 10.55 13.22
C VAL A 492 8.75 10.99 13.22
N PRO A 493 7.97 10.69 12.17
CA PRO A 493 6.57 11.09 12.12
C PRO A 493 5.77 10.63 13.35
N GLY A 494 5.00 11.54 13.94
CA GLY A 494 4.25 11.28 15.18
C GLY A 494 5.09 11.12 16.44
N CYS A 495 6.39 11.44 16.39
CA CYS A 495 7.26 11.43 17.56
C CYS A 495 7.13 12.72 18.34
N ASP A 496 6.52 12.64 19.51
CA ASP A 496 6.42 13.76 20.43
C ASP A 496 7.79 14.11 21.01
N LEU A 497 7.98 15.37 21.38
CA LEU A 497 9.13 15.80 22.15
C LEU A 497 9.14 15.13 23.54
N LEU A 498 7.97 15.04 24.20
CA LEU A 498 7.83 14.41 25.52
C LEU A 498 7.80 12.89 25.41
N ASP A 499 8.29 12.18 26.43
CA ASP A 499 8.21 10.72 26.50
C ASP A 499 6.80 10.25 26.91
N GLN A 500 6.10 11.10 27.64
CA GLN A 500 4.75 10.93 28.13
C GLN A 500 3.73 10.95 26.99
N PRO A 501 2.64 10.17 27.10
CA PRO A 501 1.60 10.16 26.08
C PRO A 501 0.81 11.47 26.09
N TYR A 502 0.46 11.95 24.90
CA TYR A 502 -0.52 13.02 24.74
C TYR A 502 -1.95 12.44 24.79
N ILE A 503 -2.92 13.29 25.08
CA ILE A 503 -4.35 12.95 25.05
C ILE A 503 -4.86 13.17 23.64
N ASN A 504 -5.34 12.11 23.00
CA ASN A 504 -5.91 12.20 21.68
C ASN A 504 -7.28 12.89 21.76
N PRO A 505 -7.46 14.05 21.12
CA PRO A 505 -8.69 14.82 21.25
C PRO A 505 -9.90 14.13 20.61
N ILE A 506 -9.70 13.19 19.67
CA ILE A 506 -10.79 12.46 19.01
C ILE A 506 -11.49 11.53 20.00
N ASN A 507 -10.72 10.72 20.74
CA ASN A 507 -11.26 9.65 21.59
C ASN A 507 -10.96 9.82 23.09
N ASP A 508 -10.34 10.93 23.49
CA ASP A 508 -9.89 11.24 24.86
C ASP A 508 -8.94 10.19 25.48
N GLY A 509 -8.39 9.31 24.64
CA GLY A 509 -7.49 8.24 24.99
C GLY A 509 -6.03 8.69 25.06
N SER A 510 -5.23 7.95 25.81
CA SER A 510 -3.79 8.15 25.90
C SER A 510 -3.09 7.63 24.64
N SER A 511 -2.33 8.50 23.95
CA SER A 511 -1.58 8.17 22.75
C SER A 511 -0.08 8.15 23.05
N PRO A 512 0.53 6.97 23.25
CA PRO A 512 1.96 6.86 23.49
C PRO A 512 2.76 7.08 22.21
N ASN A 513 4.01 7.53 22.38
CA ASN A 513 4.96 7.63 21.27
C ASN A 513 5.10 6.30 20.52
N PRO A 514 5.19 6.31 19.17
CA PRO A 514 5.48 5.11 18.39
C PRO A 514 6.77 4.40 18.85
N ALA A 515 6.88 3.09 18.61
CA ALA A 515 8.06 2.32 18.99
C ALA A 515 9.36 2.94 18.43
N ASP A 516 9.34 3.32 17.16
CA ASP A 516 10.46 3.97 16.47
C ASP A 516 10.87 5.30 17.11
N CYS A 517 9.90 6.06 17.63
CA CYS A 517 10.18 7.30 18.37
C CYS A 517 10.89 6.99 19.69
N ARG A 518 10.37 6.03 20.46
CA ARG A 518 10.97 5.64 21.76
C ARG A 518 12.39 5.12 21.58
N ASP A 519 12.62 4.26 20.59
CA ASP A 519 13.95 3.72 20.32
C ASP A 519 14.87 4.79 19.70
N GLY A 520 14.31 5.65 18.85
CA GLY A 520 15.00 6.80 18.29
C GLY A 520 15.50 7.78 19.35
N LYS A 521 14.73 8.00 20.42
CA LYS A 521 15.12 8.83 21.57
C LYS A 521 16.21 8.18 22.42
N LYS A 522 16.15 6.87 22.67
CA LYS A 522 17.20 6.14 23.39
C LYS A 522 18.55 6.20 22.66
N LYS A 523 18.53 6.19 21.33
CA LYS A 523 19.71 6.21 20.46
C LYS A 523 19.96 7.60 19.85
N LEU A 524 19.44 8.68 20.45
CA LEU A 524 19.42 10.00 19.82
C LEU A 524 20.82 10.49 19.42
N GLU A 525 21.79 10.45 20.34
CA GLU A 525 23.16 10.89 20.06
C GLU A 525 23.82 10.05 18.95
N GLN A 526 23.63 8.73 18.97
CA GLN A 526 24.13 7.84 17.92
C GLN A 526 23.51 8.20 16.55
N ARG A 527 22.20 8.48 16.50
CA ARG A 527 21.50 8.87 15.28
C ARG A 527 21.97 10.23 14.76
N LEU A 528 22.24 11.17 15.65
CA LEU A 528 22.79 12.48 15.30
C LEU A 528 24.20 12.34 14.72
N ARG A 529 25.10 11.58 15.36
CA ARG A 529 26.43 11.29 14.82
C ARG A 529 26.37 10.58 13.46
N ALA A 530 25.49 9.60 13.32
CA ALA A 530 25.31 8.86 12.07
C ALA A 530 24.74 9.73 10.92
N SER A 531 24.14 10.89 11.22
CA SER A 531 23.66 11.81 10.20
C SER A 531 24.79 12.63 9.53
N ASP A 532 25.96 12.70 10.18
CA ASP A 532 27.13 13.45 9.70
C ASP A 532 26.78 14.90 9.32
N ALA A 533 25.96 15.55 10.16
CA ALA A 533 25.46 16.90 9.92
C ALA A 533 26.24 17.97 10.70
N ASP A 534 26.40 19.14 10.09
CA ASP A 534 27.09 20.29 10.68
C ASP A 534 26.19 21.10 11.61
N VAL A 535 24.88 21.08 11.33
CA VAL A 535 23.87 21.78 12.12
C VAL A 535 22.65 20.91 12.38
N LEU A 536 22.14 21.00 13.61
CA LEU A 536 20.88 20.43 14.04
C LEU A 536 19.84 21.54 14.15
N VAL A 537 18.74 21.43 13.41
CA VAL A 537 17.57 22.27 13.61
C VAL A 537 16.50 21.46 14.32
N ILE A 538 16.18 21.86 15.55
CA ILE A 538 15.13 21.27 16.36
C ILE A 538 13.81 21.92 15.97
N PHE A 539 12.89 21.15 15.39
CA PHE A 539 11.49 21.50 15.22
C PHE A 539 10.70 20.79 16.32
N PRO A 540 10.31 21.46 17.41
CA PRO A 540 9.47 20.86 18.43
C PRO A 540 8.20 20.29 17.80
N SER A 541 7.73 19.14 18.28
CA SER A 541 6.57 18.47 17.69
C SER A 541 5.31 19.34 17.82
N VAL A 542 4.42 19.30 16.83
CA VAL A 542 3.09 19.94 16.92
C VAL A 542 2.25 19.32 18.05
N LEU A 543 2.59 18.09 18.46
CA LEU A 543 1.92 17.35 19.53
C LEU A 543 2.07 18.00 20.90
N ILE A 544 3.11 18.83 21.13
CA ILE A 544 3.25 19.59 22.38
C ILE A 544 2.13 20.62 22.58
N GLY A 545 1.35 20.90 21.54
CA GLY A 545 0.12 21.70 21.65
C GLY A 545 -1.03 20.95 22.33
N PHE A 546 -0.98 19.63 22.46
CA PHE A 546 -2.00 18.82 23.13
C PHE A 546 -1.74 18.68 24.63
N ARG A 547 -2.74 18.21 25.38
CA ARG A 547 -2.57 17.86 26.79
C ARG A 547 -1.77 16.55 26.91
N HIS A 548 -0.99 16.42 27.98
CA HIS A 548 -0.20 15.19 28.25
C HIS A 548 -0.54 14.60 29.60
N THR A 549 -0.32 13.30 29.75
CA THR A 549 -0.38 12.64 31.06
C THR A 549 0.99 12.71 31.72
N ILE A 550 1.16 13.64 32.67
CA ILE A 550 2.40 13.85 33.41
C ILE A 550 2.11 13.62 34.89
N ASP A 551 2.82 12.68 35.49
CA ASP A 551 2.64 12.22 36.88
C ASP A 551 1.20 11.78 37.17
N GLY A 552 0.58 11.09 36.20
CA GLY A 552 -0.81 10.62 36.29
C GLY A 552 -1.88 11.69 36.10
N ALA A 553 -1.51 12.97 35.99
CA ALA A 553 -2.43 14.08 35.77
C ALA A 553 -2.40 14.56 34.32
N ARG A 554 -3.55 15.03 33.82
CA ARG A 554 -3.64 15.71 32.51
C ARG A 554 -3.12 17.14 32.67
N ARG A 555 -1.95 17.43 32.11
CA ARG A 555 -1.28 18.73 32.19
C ARG A 555 -1.14 19.37 30.81
N TRP A 556 -0.98 20.68 30.79
CA TRP A 556 -0.89 21.49 29.57
C TRP A 556 -0.20 22.82 29.83
N TRP A 557 0.00 23.65 28.79
CA TRP A 557 0.59 24.99 28.88
C TRP A 557 -0.04 25.84 30.00
N GLY A 558 0.80 26.47 30.82
CA GLY A 558 0.41 27.13 32.07
C GLY A 558 0.58 26.28 33.34
N ASP A 559 0.82 24.98 33.22
CA ASP A 559 1.23 24.11 34.34
C ASP A 559 2.78 24.06 34.44
N PRO A 560 3.39 24.43 35.58
CA PRO A 560 4.84 24.40 35.75
C PRO A 560 5.49 23.04 35.50
N ALA A 561 4.82 21.93 35.82
CA ALA A 561 5.36 20.59 35.62
C ALA A 561 5.40 20.23 34.13
N PHE A 562 4.40 20.67 33.36
CA PHE A 562 4.38 20.50 31.90
C PHE A 562 5.52 21.29 31.25
N GLU A 563 5.65 22.57 31.61
CA GLU A 563 6.69 23.45 31.08
C GLU A 563 8.09 23.01 31.49
N ALA A 564 8.27 22.48 32.71
CA ALA A 564 9.53 21.87 33.13
C ALA A 564 9.88 20.62 32.30
N ALA A 565 8.89 19.75 32.02
CA ALA A 565 9.09 18.57 31.19
C ALA A 565 9.51 18.93 29.76
N ILE A 566 8.88 19.95 29.16
CA ILE A 566 9.26 20.47 27.83
C ILE A 566 10.69 20.98 27.86
N GLY A 567 11.05 21.81 28.85
CA GLY A 567 12.40 22.35 28.99
C GLY A 567 13.47 21.26 29.10
N ALA A 568 13.22 20.25 29.94
CA ALA A 568 14.12 19.11 30.11
C ALA A 568 14.27 18.27 28.84
N ALA A 569 13.19 18.08 28.07
CA ALA A 569 13.23 17.37 26.80
C ALA A 569 14.02 18.14 25.74
N LEU A 570 13.82 19.46 25.63
CA LEU A 570 14.62 20.31 24.72
C LEU A 570 16.11 20.30 25.10
N ASP A 571 16.42 20.37 26.40
CA ASP A 571 17.80 20.31 26.89
C ASP A 571 18.49 18.99 26.53
N ARG A 572 17.75 17.87 26.59
CA ARG A 572 18.25 16.56 26.19
C ARG A 572 18.63 16.53 24.70
N VAL A 573 17.75 17.05 23.83
CA VAL A 573 17.99 17.08 22.38
C VAL A 573 19.15 18.01 22.04
N ARG A 574 19.15 19.22 22.61
CA ARG A 574 20.23 20.21 22.42
C ARG A 574 21.58 19.64 22.82
N SER A 575 21.68 19.08 24.04
CA SER A 575 22.92 18.52 24.56
C SER A 575 23.42 17.34 23.73
N ALA A 576 22.50 16.52 23.19
CA ALA A 576 22.88 15.43 22.28
C ALA A 576 23.44 15.94 20.95
N GLY A 577 22.87 17.02 20.40
CA GLY A 577 23.39 17.70 19.20
C GLY A 577 24.78 18.30 19.44
N GLU A 578 24.97 19.02 20.54
CA GLU A 578 26.25 19.62 20.91
C GLU A 578 27.33 18.55 21.11
N ARG A 579 27.03 17.45 21.80
CA ARG A 579 27.97 16.32 21.96
C ARG A 579 28.28 15.62 20.63
N ALA A 580 27.33 15.61 19.70
CA ALA A 580 27.54 15.12 18.34
C ALA A 580 28.38 16.08 17.47
N GLY A 581 28.79 17.25 18.00
CA GLY A 581 29.63 18.23 17.31
C GLY A 581 28.84 19.23 16.46
N MET A 582 27.53 19.33 16.63
CA MET A 582 26.65 20.13 15.79
C MET A 582 26.40 21.51 16.38
N ARG A 583 26.30 22.53 15.53
CA ARG A 583 25.62 23.78 15.92
C ARG A 583 24.12 23.49 16.09
N VAL A 584 23.49 24.00 17.14
CA VAL A 584 22.05 23.77 17.39
C VAL A 584 21.25 25.05 17.14
N VAL A 585 20.13 24.91 16.44
CA VAL A 585 19.14 25.95 16.19
C VAL A 585 17.77 25.39 16.56
N ILE A 586 16.86 26.21 17.08
CA ILE A 586 15.49 25.80 17.36
C ILE A 586 14.50 26.57 16.48
N ALA A 587 13.55 25.87 15.87
CA ALA A 587 12.46 26.47 15.13
C ALA A 587 11.25 26.70 16.04
N ASN A 588 10.59 27.83 15.87
CA ASN A 588 9.27 28.06 16.45
C ASN A 588 8.17 27.41 15.58
N GLN A 589 6.94 27.39 16.10
CA GLN A 589 5.80 26.86 15.36
C GLN A 589 5.28 27.89 14.38
N SER A 590 4.69 27.44 13.28
CA SER A 590 4.04 28.32 12.32
C SER A 590 2.56 28.50 12.64
N CYS A 591 1.97 29.62 12.21
CA CYS A 591 0.55 29.90 12.39
C CYS A 591 -0.32 29.09 11.42
N ARG A 592 -1.56 28.80 11.80
CA ARG A 592 -2.56 28.07 11.00
C ARG A 592 -3.90 28.80 11.07
N ASP A 593 -4.73 28.62 10.05
CA ASP A 593 -6.11 29.10 10.01
C ASP A 593 -7.10 28.03 9.53
N ASP A 594 -8.40 28.34 9.56
CA ASP A 594 -9.45 27.42 9.13
C ASP A 594 -9.41 27.09 7.63
N SER A 595 -8.67 27.85 6.81
CA SER A 595 -8.48 27.56 5.38
C SER A 595 -7.31 26.62 5.12
N SER A 596 -6.30 26.65 6.00
CA SER A 596 -5.14 25.78 5.92
C SER A 596 -5.46 24.35 6.32
N ILE A 597 -6.41 24.12 7.22
CA ILE A 597 -6.72 22.80 7.76
C ILE A 597 -8.07 22.32 7.18
N PRO A 598 -8.11 21.18 6.44
CA PRO A 598 -9.33 20.72 5.78
C PRO A 598 -10.53 20.61 6.73
N ALA A 599 -11.70 21.07 6.29
CA ALA A 599 -12.93 21.14 7.11
C ALA A 599 -13.36 19.78 7.70
N ALA A 600 -13.02 18.68 7.03
CA ALA A 600 -13.33 17.31 7.40
C ALA A 600 -12.29 16.64 8.32
N ASN A 601 -11.39 17.42 8.90
CA ASN A 601 -10.41 16.86 9.82
C ASN A 601 -11.10 16.51 11.16
N GLU A 602 -11.32 15.22 11.43
CA GLU A 602 -11.91 14.72 12.69
C GLU A 602 -11.22 15.31 13.93
N LEU A 603 -9.91 15.57 13.84
CA LEU A 603 -9.12 16.26 14.87
C LEU A 603 -9.70 17.63 15.20
N LEU A 604 -10.04 18.43 14.18
CA LEU A 604 -10.56 19.78 14.38
C LEU A 604 -11.99 19.78 14.90
N THR A 605 -12.84 18.90 14.39
CA THR A 605 -14.21 18.77 14.89
C THR A 605 -14.19 18.42 16.37
N ALA A 606 -13.38 17.42 16.74
CA ALA A 606 -13.21 17.03 18.13
C ALA A 606 -12.63 18.18 19.00
N LEU A 607 -11.63 18.90 18.51
CA LEU A 607 -11.04 20.03 19.24
C LEU A 607 -11.99 21.23 19.37
N ARG A 608 -12.81 21.54 18.34
CA ARG A 608 -13.82 22.61 18.40
C ARG A 608 -14.86 22.33 19.48
N GLU A 609 -15.29 21.09 19.59
CA GLU A 609 -16.33 20.68 20.54
C GLU A 609 -15.78 20.49 21.96
N LYS A 610 -14.61 19.85 22.09
CA LYS A 610 -14.11 19.38 23.39
C LYS A 610 -13.05 20.29 24.00
N ASP A 611 -12.26 21.00 23.19
CA ASP A 611 -11.05 21.67 23.67
C ASP A 611 -10.66 22.93 22.86
N PRO A 612 -11.49 23.99 22.90
CA PRO A 612 -11.29 25.19 22.09
C PRO A 612 -9.99 25.94 22.42
N LYS A 613 -9.44 25.75 23.63
CA LYS A 613 -8.16 26.34 24.03
C LYS A 613 -7.00 25.68 23.29
N VAL A 614 -6.99 24.35 23.19
CA VAL A 614 -5.98 23.62 22.40
C VAL A 614 -6.11 23.96 20.93
N LEU A 615 -7.33 24.10 20.41
CA LEU A 615 -7.53 24.55 19.04
C LEU A 615 -6.92 25.93 18.78
N ALA A 616 -7.14 26.89 19.68
CA ALA A 616 -6.58 28.23 19.56
C ALA A 616 -5.05 28.19 19.58
N GLU A 617 -4.46 27.42 20.50
CA GLU A 617 -3.00 27.26 20.57
C GLU A 617 -2.43 26.54 19.34
N LEU A 618 -3.13 25.54 18.79
CA LEU A 618 -2.69 24.88 17.55
C LEU A 618 -2.68 25.86 16.36
N LYS A 619 -3.59 26.83 16.34
CA LYS A 619 -3.70 27.87 15.30
C LYS A 619 -2.66 28.97 15.47
N SER A 620 -2.53 29.54 16.66
CA SER A 620 -1.64 30.68 16.87
C SER A 620 -0.24 30.31 17.32
N ALA A 621 -0.10 29.22 18.09
CA ALA A 621 1.12 28.78 18.76
C ALA A 621 1.75 29.82 19.70
N ASP A 622 0.95 30.77 20.20
CA ASP A 622 1.48 31.90 20.98
C ASP A 622 2.17 31.48 22.28
N ARG A 623 1.59 30.53 23.03
CA ARG A 623 2.18 30.07 24.29
C ARG A 623 3.43 29.25 24.03
N ILE A 624 3.36 28.36 23.04
CA ILE A 624 4.49 27.54 22.61
C ILE A 624 5.65 28.44 22.19
N ASP A 625 5.42 29.37 21.27
CA ASP A 625 6.46 30.25 20.72
C ASP A 625 7.07 31.15 21.80
N ALA A 626 6.25 31.71 22.69
CA ALA A 626 6.74 32.52 23.80
C ALA A 626 7.64 31.71 24.74
N TYR A 627 7.25 30.46 25.05
CA TYR A 627 8.08 29.56 25.85
C TYR A 627 9.38 29.21 25.13
N LEU A 628 9.32 28.86 23.85
CA LEU A 628 10.51 28.51 23.05
C LEU A 628 11.50 29.67 22.96
N ALA A 629 11.03 30.89 22.74
CA ALA A 629 11.87 32.10 22.73
C ALA A 629 12.55 32.32 24.09
N SER A 630 11.79 32.16 25.18
CA SER A 630 12.32 32.28 26.55
C SER A 630 13.36 31.18 26.86
N TRP A 631 13.08 29.94 26.48
CA TRP A 631 13.99 28.80 26.63
C TRP A 631 15.29 29.03 25.85
N ALA A 632 15.18 29.45 24.60
CA ALA A 632 16.29 29.69 23.69
C ALA A 632 17.18 30.84 24.15
N GLY A 633 16.58 31.96 24.57
CA GLY A 633 17.30 33.14 25.07
C GLY A 633 18.13 32.83 26.32
N ARG A 634 17.59 32.06 27.28
CA ARG A 634 18.34 31.60 28.47
C ARG A 634 19.53 30.70 28.15
N ARG A 635 19.57 30.12 26.95
CA ARG A 635 20.54 29.09 26.54
C ARG A 635 21.41 29.54 25.37
N ASN A 636 21.26 30.78 24.92
CA ASN A 636 21.92 31.32 23.73
C ASN A 636 21.76 30.43 22.48
N VAL A 637 20.58 29.83 22.32
CA VAL A 637 20.26 29.02 21.13
C VAL A 637 19.59 29.94 20.09
N PRO A 638 20.10 30.01 18.85
CA PRO A 638 19.43 30.76 17.79
C PRO A 638 18.02 30.24 17.50
N VAL A 639 17.07 31.15 17.31
CA VAL A 639 15.70 30.82 16.93
C VAL A 639 15.51 31.03 15.43
N ALA A 640 15.09 29.97 14.74
CA ALA A 640 14.53 30.05 13.40
C ALA A 640 13.06 30.48 13.52
N ASP A 641 12.78 31.75 13.28
CA ASP A 641 11.41 32.29 13.32
C ASP A 641 10.63 31.95 12.04
N VAL A 642 10.26 30.66 11.95
CA VAL A 642 9.45 30.10 10.87
C VAL A 642 8.11 30.81 10.78
N ARG A 643 7.51 31.16 11.92
CA ARG A 643 6.25 31.89 11.98
C ARG A 643 6.30 33.18 11.17
N SER A 644 7.24 34.07 11.45
CA SER A 644 7.36 35.34 10.72
C SER A 644 7.66 35.14 9.23
N ALA A 645 8.34 34.04 8.87
CA ALA A 645 8.64 33.71 7.49
C ALA A 645 7.40 33.25 6.71
N VAL A 646 6.55 32.41 7.28
CA VAL A 646 5.41 31.81 6.56
C VAL A 646 4.06 32.44 6.89
N CYS A 647 4.02 33.36 7.86
CA CYS A 647 2.81 34.06 8.29
C CYS A 647 2.89 35.57 8.06
N ALA A 648 1.75 36.17 7.74
CA ALA A 648 1.55 37.61 7.67
C ALA A 648 0.24 37.97 8.39
N GLY A 649 0.29 38.89 9.35
CA GLY A 649 -0.90 39.29 10.13
C GLY A 649 -1.52 38.15 10.94
N GLY A 650 -0.72 37.17 11.39
CA GLY A 650 -1.19 36.01 12.15
C GLY A 650 -1.86 34.92 11.32
N ARG A 651 -1.89 35.05 10.00
CA ARG A 651 -2.41 34.05 9.06
C ARG A 651 -1.32 33.55 8.11
N PRO A 652 -1.46 32.33 7.56
CA PRO A 652 -0.54 31.84 6.55
C PRO A 652 -0.47 32.82 5.36
N ARG A 653 0.74 33.07 4.85
CA ARG A 653 0.95 33.98 3.70
C ARG A 653 0.20 33.47 2.48
N THR A 654 -0.44 34.40 1.77
CA THR A 654 -1.02 34.11 0.45
C THR A 654 0.05 34.34 -0.61
N LEU A 655 0.63 33.25 -1.13
CA LEU A 655 1.54 33.30 -2.27
C LEU A 655 0.82 32.73 -3.50
N PRO A 656 0.70 33.46 -4.62
CA PRO A 656 -0.04 33.00 -5.78
C PRO A 656 0.48 31.65 -6.30
N GLY A 657 -0.37 30.61 -6.25
CA GLY A 657 -0.02 29.24 -6.68
C GLY A 657 0.94 28.49 -5.74
N MET A 658 1.15 28.97 -4.51
CA MET A 658 2.06 28.38 -3.53
C MET A 658 1.40 28.40 -2.14
N PRO A 659 0.53 27.43 -1.82
CA PRO A 659 -0.12 27.40 -0.52
C PRO A 659 0.94 27.13 0.55
N VAL A 660 0.81 27.69 1.76
CA VAL A 660 1.79 27.42 2.82
C VAL A 660 1.74 25.95 3.25
N TYR A 661 0.53 25.38 3.36
CA TYR A 661 0.34 24.02 3.84
C TYR A 661 -0.34 23.14 2.79
N GLY A 662 -0.02 21.84 2.80
CA GLY A 662 -0.69 20.83 1.98
C GLY A 662 -1.94 20.24 2.67
N ASP A 663 -1.88 20.10 4.00
CA ASP A 663 -2.92 19.46 4.82
C ASP A 663 -3.24 20.24 6.13
N GLY A 664 -2.72 21.46 6.22
CA GLY A 664 -2.89 22.36 7.38
C GLY A 664 -1.88 22.21 8.49
N ILE A 665 -0.98 21.23 8.41
CA ILE A 665 0.12 21.06 9.36
C ILE A 665 1.46 21.09 8.62
N HIS A 666 1.55 20.39 7.50
CA HIS A 666 2.80 20.20 6.76
C HIS A 666 2.94 21.22 5.64
N PHE A 667 4.16 21.71 5.46
CA PHE A 667 4.48 22.60 4.34
C PHE A 667 4.12 21.92 3.01
N SER A 668 3.48 22.68 2.12
CA SER A 668 3.18 22.19 0.78
C SER A 668 4.47 21.92 -0.01
N GLU A 669 4.41 21.03 -1.00
CA GLU A 669 5.54 20.81 -1.91
C GLU A 669 5.93 22.10 -2.65
N GLN A 670 4.97 22.96 -2.94
CA GLN A 670 5.17 24.22 -3.66
C GLN A 670 5.97 25.23 -2.84
N ILE A 671 5.71 25.36 -1.53
CA ILE A 671 6.42 26.34 -0.68
C ILE A 671 7.73 25.80 -0.11
N THR A 672 7.87 24.47 -0.03
CA THR A 672 9.05 23.80 0.54
C THR A 672 10.38 24.37 0.04
N PRO A 673 10.60 24.63 -1.27
CA PRO A 673 11.82 25.27 -1.76
C PRO A 673 12.07 26.66 -1.19
N SER A 674 11.02 27.48 -1.04
CA SER A 674 11.10 28.83 -0.45
C SER A 674 11.43 28.77 1.05
N VAL A 675 10.84 27.81 1.78
CA VAL A 675 11.17 27.54 3.19
C VAL A 675 12.63 27.13 3.35
N TRP A 676 13.14 26.23 2.50
CA TRP A 676 14.55 25.85 2.51
C TRP A 676 15.48 27.00 2.16
N ALA A 677 15.16 27.80 1.14
CA ALA A 677 15.96 28.97 0.80
C ALA A 677 16.08 29.93 1.98
N TRP A 678 14.95 30.25 2.63
CA TRP A 678 14.92 31.10 3.82
C TRP A 678 15.71 30.50 4.99
N LEU A 679 15.52 29.21 5.28
CA LEU A 679 16.22 28.53 6.36
C LEU A 679 17.74 28.55 6.13
N LEU A 680 18.19 28.24 4.92
CA LEU A 680 19.62 28.20 4.58
C LEU A 680 20.26 29.59 4.63
N THR A 681 19.68 30.59 3.97
CA THR A 681 20.31 31.90 3.83
C THR A 681 20.08 32.78 5.06
N SER A 682 18.85 32.87 5.55
CA SER A 682 18.47 33.87 6.56
C SER A 682 18.71 33.37 7.98
N VAL A 683 18.58 32.07 8.24
CA VAL A 683 18.75 31.51 9.60
C VAL A 683 20.12 30.87 9.75
N LEU A 684 20.49 29.98 8.82
CA LEU A 684 21.71 29.21 8.94
C LEU A 684 22.94 29.94 8.40
N HIS A 685 22.72 30.98 7.59
CA HIS A 685 23.74 31.77 6.90
C HIS A 685 24.64 30.98 5.96
N ILE A 686 24.10 29.92 5.37
CA ILE A 686 24.78 29.04 4.42
C ILE A 686 24.47 29.52 3.01
N GLY A 687 25.50 29.62 2.17
CA GLY A 687 25.31 29.86 0.74
C GLY A 687 24.67 31.21 0.43
N LYS A 688 24.97 32.28 1.17
CA LYS A 688 24.49 33.63 0.83
C LYS A 688 25.27 34.16 -0.37
N GLY A 689 24.59 34.54 -1.45
CA GLY A 689 25.23 35.32 -2.53
C GLY A 689 25.66 36.68 -1.98
N GLY A 690 26.90 37.11 -2.26
CA GLY A 690 27.37 38.45 -1.92
C GLY A 690 26.50 39.48 -2.64
N SER A 691 25.88 40.38 -1.88
CA SER A 691 25.24 41.59 -2.41
C SER A 691 26.27 42.69 -2.61
#